data_AF-A0A401FTG7-F1
#
_entry.id   AF-A0A401FTG7-F1
#
_cell.length_a   1.000
_cell.length_b   1.000
_cell.length_c   1.000
_cell.angle_alpha   90.00
_cell.angle_beta   90.00
_cell.angle_gamma   90.00
#
_symmetry.space_group_name_H-M   'P 1'
#
loop_
_entity.id
_entity.type
_entity.pdbx_description
1 polymer ?
#
loop_
_entity_poly.entity_id
_entity_poly.type
_entity_poly.pdbx_seq_one_letter_code
_entity_poly.pdbx_strand_id
1 'polypeptide(L)'
;MKRPKDRLHRVLVIGATPSGIVATNKLGELGIPVTLVDSDWNIDRKLSNDEWKLKSGMPLNHAHRPGLVRILRNPNIRCVLPAEVNAIKHSHQGFRVGLKQQQTFVDPDRCILCGRCAEVCPVSDGNGGKAIRFEGRLSLPGRPVIDKRRIPLCRENCPLGVNAQGYVTLAKEGKYPEALALIRERNILPGICGRICNHPCETECRRGQLDDAVSIRDIKRFLADYGADHPDEVIAEKTAGQRPEKFAIIGSGPAGLAAASELARHGCQVTVFEKEEMPGGLLRYGIGPHRLPRNILDAELKYIEDLGVRFITSHPVNLEEVDALKKDFDSVILSTGSWKDRNLGAPGEDLEGVEGCLSFLNRFYRGDITELKKKVAVIGDGNAAFDLARTLSRIGADVTLLSWFGKEEIPADPEEIRGALEEGIAIRDRTRVVAFLGADGRLERLKCRPTKPGPPDENGIAWPVIVEKSEASEPEFERVFVAIGQTGPFTPGQPLGDLKITDYGFIAADDGFRTGLPHVYAAGDAVTGPSTVVRSMASGRAVAGQALREICKIGVPEHLTRRPANKDFPDIPTDIPTRSRTPMPETQPAGRRHNFSEVALGLSESQIAYEAGRCLQCGVCSECLQCAEVCEAIGAVNHDEPEEEWVEHAGVVIIADPDMAPAVKGDDVIRAYGPRSSKPDVCAMMTRGFASAAQALVLLGNTAHMQKGNGMSFYQPDPGLSPDIRIGVFACRCNDSLGWTDEMDRYVAGLTEQADVVHAETIPSACVPEGISMILRTVREKDITRLVLASCVCCPLNFVCSACTDQRSRLKKGLFTATGISRSMVITRNIRGEALSLLEKQPEHALNKFRGLIDRSVRGARLLRRFPSPARIYNFTAAVIGQSEAALTSALTLAEAGMDVFMFGNGGKPADTVPGHPNIHYFEGARVRKFSGTLGDFQLDVETGDFSQRIQAGAVILDEKARRSVRYVHQEGLQCQAVASAIQEAGITGTPFFYPGMTSISGLFLADPPGVSVSNRQKGAAAAVLAAAIMPRGPRQNKGYTVTVDEEICRGCGRCAEVCPYQAVTLKQNAVGGWYATVDEAFCKGCGNCISVCPSNAADSPYRSHRFFEQTLEEILIQ
;
A
#
# COMPACT_ATOMS: atom_id res chain seq x y z
N MET A 1 37.77 10.86 23.98
CA MET A 1 38.44 10.96 22.66
C MET A 1 38.93 12.40 22.48
N LYS A 2 40.16 12.63 21.98
CA LYS A 2 40.88 13.94 22.00
C LYS A 2 40.80 14.78 20.71
N ARG A 3 39.92 14.46 19.75
CA ARG A 3 39.61 15.32 18.59
C ARG A 3 38.10 15.55 18.51
N PRO A 4 37.61 16.78 18.25
CA PRO A 4 36.20 17.02 17.97
C PRO A 4 35.78 16.21 16.74
N LYS A 5 34.64 15.51 16.84
CA LYS A 5 34.09 14.71 15.72
C LYS A 5 33.59 15.66 14.64
N ASP A 6 33.92 15.37 13.38
CA ASP A 6 33.38 16.07 12.21
C ASP A 6 31.98 15.54 11.90
N ARG A 7 30.97 16.03 12.63
CA ARG A 7 29.62 15.46 12.61
C ARG A 7 28.87 15.83 11.35
N LEU A 8 28.13 14.86 10.81
CA LEU A 8 27.08 15.15 9.83
C LEU A 8 26.00 16.05 10.45
N HIS A 9 25.62 17.12 9.75
CA HIS A 9 24.54 18.00 10.15
C HIS A 9 23.16 17.37 9.89
N ARG A 10 22.86 16.26 10.58
CA ARG A 10 21.60 15.51 10.48
C ARG A 10 21.33 14.76 11.78
N VAL A 11 20.07 14.67 12.17
CA VAL A 11 19.61 13.93 13.37
C VAL A 11 18.69 12.79 12.98
N LEU A 12 18.85 11.65 13.62
CA LEU A 12 17.87 10.55 13.58
C LEU A 12 17.10 10.52 14.89
N VAL A 13 15.77 10.52 14.83
CA VAL A 13 14.88 10.36 15.98
C VAL A 13 14.18 9.00 15.89
N ILE A 14 14.40 8.14 16.87
CA ILE A 14 13.82 6.79 16.94
C ILE A 14 12.68 6.82 17.97
N GLY A 15 11.45 6.62 17.49
CA GLY A 15 10.22 6.62 18.28
C GLY A 15 9.44 7.93 18.20
N ALA A 16 8.21 7.85 17.71
CA ALA A 16 7.19 8.90 17.64
C ALA A 16 6.39 9.02 18.96
N THR A 17 7.07 8.99 20.10
CA THR A 17 6.48 9.34 21.40
C THR A 17 6.29 10.86 21.52
N PRO A 18 5.56 11.36 22.53
CA PRO A 18 5.47 12.80 22.79
C PRO A 18 6.83 13.52 22.79
N SER A 19 7.89 12.89 23.34
CA SER A 19 9.26 13.42 23.30
C SER A 19 9.82 13.50 21.88
N GLY A 20 9.71 12.41 21.11
CA GLY A 20 10.27 12.32 19.75
C GLY A 20 9.59 13.27 18.77
N ILE A 21 8.28 13.43 18.88
CA ILE A 21 7.49 14.34 18.04
C ILE A 21 7.86 15.80 18.26
N VAL A 22 8.03 16.23 19.50
CA VAL A 22 8.40 17.63 19.76
C VAL A 22 9.87 17.91 19.45
N ALA A 23 10.76 16.94 19.68
CA ALA A 23 12.16 17.04 19.29
C ALA A 23 12.31 17.21 17.77
N THR A 24 11.63 16.34 17.02
CA THR A 24 11.58 16.38 15.54
C THR A 24 11.07 17.72 15.03
N ASN A 25 9.98 18.23 15.60
CA ASN A 25 9.44 19.54 15.25
C ASN A 25 10.47 20.66 15.46
N LYS A 26 11.09 20.74 16.64
CA LYS A 26 12.02 21.82 16.96
C LYS A 26 13.30 21.76 16.14
N LEU A 27 13.85 20.57 15.92
CA LEU A 27 15.02 20.39 15.06
C LEU A 27 14.73 20.80 13.61
N GLY A 28 13.56 20.43 13.08
CA GLY A 28 13.16 20.87 11.74
C GLY A 28 12.88 22.37 11.64
N GLU A 29 12.30 22.99 12.68
CA GLU A 29 12.16 24.46 12.77
C GLU A 29 13.54 25.14 12.84
N LEU A 30 14.49 24.48 13.51
CA LEU A 30 15.91 24.82 13.51
C LEU A 30 16.64 24.39 12.23
N GLY A 31 15.93 24.13 11.12
CA GLY A 31 16.54 23.85 9.82
C GLY A 31 17.47 22.64 9.77
N ILE A 32 17.53 21.84 10.83
CA ILE A 32 18.38 20.64 10.90
C ILE A 32 17.62 19.52 10.18
N PRO A 33 18.24 18.83 9.22
CA PRO A 33 17.68 17.62 8.63
C PRO A 33 17.40 16.57 9.71
N VAL A 34 16.15 16.09 9.78
CA VAL A 34 15.72 15.06 10.72
C VAL A 34 15.10 13.89 9.99
N THR A 35 15.52 12.68 10.34
CA THR A 35 14.81 11.45 9.97
C THR A 35 14.06 10.95 11.21
N LEU A 36 12.73 10.86 11.16
CA LEU A 36 11.87 10.30 12.21
C LEU A 36 11.49 8.87 11.83
N VAL A 37 11.79 7.91 12.69
CA VAL A 37 11.51 6.48 12.50
C VAL A 37 10.55 5.99 13.57
N ASP A 38 9.50 5.28 13.17
CA ASP A 38 8.60 4.56 14.08
C ASP A 38 8.17 3.22 13.46
N SER A 39 7.88 2.22 14.31
CA SER A 39 7.38 0.92 13.88
C SER A 39 5.88 0.93 13.62
N ASP A 40 5.15 1.92 14.14
CA ASP A 40 3.73 2.11 13.83
C ASP A 40 3.57 2.84 12.49
N TRP A 41 2.64 2.35 11.68
CA TRP A 41 2.28 2.91 10.39
C TRP A 41 1.33 4.12 10.50
N ASN A 42 0.65 4.27 11.65
CA ASN A 42 -0.21 5.42 11.95
C ASN A 42 0.13 6.07 13.29
N ILE A 43 0.95 7.11 13.24
CA ILE A 43 1.32 7.93 14.39
C ILE A 43 0.11 8.65 15.00
N ASP A 44 -0.92 9.02 14.22
CA ASP A 44 -2.11 9.68 14.80
C ASP A 44 -2.86 8.74 15.75
N ARG A 45 -2.98 7.46 15.39
CA ARG A 45 -3.52 6.43 16.28
C ARG A 45 -2.62 6.21 17.47
N LYS A 46 -1.32 6.00 17.23
CA LYS A 46 -0.33 5.83 18.31
C LYS A 46 -0.46 6.97 19.32
N LEU A 47 -0.56 8.21 18.84
CA LEU A 47 -0.68 9.42 19.66
C LEU A 47 -2.07 9.65 20.29
N SER A 48 -3.05 8.82 19.95
CA SER A 48 -4.39 8.84 20.55
C SER A 48 -4.52 7.95 21.79
N ASN A 49 -3.51 7.11 22.06
CA ASN A 49 -3.47 6.20 23.20
C ASN A 49 -3.76 6.92 24.53
N ASP A 50 -4.50 6.24 25.41
CA ASP A 50 -4.93 6.79 26.70
C ASP A 50 -3.77 7.25 27.59
N GLU A 51 -2.62 6.58 27.49
CA GLU A 51 -1.40 6.92 28.24
C GLU A 51 -0.84 8.31 27.89
N TRP A 52 -1.18 8.88 26.73
CA TRP A 52 -0.69 10.19 26.28
C TRP A 52 -1.78 11.26 26.22
N LYS A 53 -2.84 11.10 27.03
CA LYS A 53 -3.80 12.16 27.31
C LYS A 53 -3.18 13.27 28.16
N LEU A 54 -3.50 14.51 27.82
CA LEU A 54 -3.16 15.68 28.64
C LEU A 54 -4.01 15.70 29.92
N LYS A 55 -3.65 16.55 30.88
CA LYS A 55 -4.45 16.80 32.09
C LYS A 55 -5.87 17.29 31.79
N SER A 56 -6.10 17.84 30.59
CA SER A 56 -7.42 18.21 30.08
C SER A 56 -8.29 17.03 29.64
N GLY A 57 -7.75 15.81 29.57
CA GLY A 57 -8.39 14.63 28.99
C GLY A 57 -8.29 14.55 27.46
N MET A 58 -7.76 15.59 26.80
CA MET A 58 -7.57 15.61 25.35
C MET A 58 -6.37 14.72 24.95
N PRO A 59 -6.53 13.82 23.95
CA PRO A 59 -5.41 13.04 23.45
C PRO A 59 -4.40 13.92 22.70
N LEU A 60 -3.13 13.52 22.71
CA LEU A 60 -2.05 14.35 22.17
C LEU A 60 -2.18 14.57 20.66
N ASN A 61 -2.64 13.56 19.90
CA ASN A 61 -2.85 13.70 18.46
C ASN A 61 -3.79 14.87 18.12
N HIS A 62 -4.83 15.09 18.92
CA HIS A 62 -5.76 16.22 18.77
C HIS A 62 -5.16 17.54 19.23
N ALA A 63 -4.55 17.57 20.42
CA ALA A 63 -3.99 18.80 20.99
C ALA A 63 -2.81 19.36 20.17
N HIS A 64 -1.96 18.47 19.65
CA HIS A 64 -0.75 18.80 18.90
C HIS A 64 -0.88 18.59 17.38
N ARG A 65 -2.12 18.45 16.87
CA ARG A 65 -2.40 18.23 15.44
C ARG A 65 -1.68 19.20 14.49
N PRO A 66 -1.62 20.53 14.75
CA PRO A 66 -0.87 21.43 13.89
C PRO A 66 0.64 21.13 13.85
N GLY A 67 1.21 20.61 14.94
CA GLY A 67 2.59 20.16 15.00
C GLY A 67 2.86 18.93 14.15
N LEU A 68 1.93 17.97 14.13
CA LEU A 68 2.04 16.78 13.26
C LEU A 68 2.01 17.15 11.78
N VAL A 69 1.15 18.09 11.39
CA VAL A 69 1.13 18.59 10.00
C VAL A 69 2.38 19.42 9.68
N ARG A 70 2.97 20.13 10.65
CA ARG A 70 4.25 20.83 10.46
C ARG A 70 5.40 19.87 10.19
N ILE A 71 5.45 18.72 10.89
CA ILE A 71 6.39 17.63 10.58
C ILE A 71 6.30 17.26 9.11
N LEU A 72 5.10 16.89 8.64
CA LEU A 72 4.87 16.47 7.25
C LEU A 72 5.16 17.57 6.22
N ARG A 73 4.94 18.83 6.58
CA ARG A 73 5.15 19.97 5.68
C ARG A 73 6.63 20.36 5.54
N ASN A 74 7.44 20.09 6.57
CA ASN A 74 8.81 20.56 6.66
C ASN A 74 9.73 19.76 5.71
N PRO A 75 10.36 20.39 4.70
CA PRO A 75 11.26 19.68 3.79
C PRO A 75 12.52 19.11 4.45
N ASN A 76 12.87 19.57 5.65
CA ASN A 76 14.00 19.04 6.41
C ASN A 76 13.63 17.81 7.24
N ILE A 77 12.35 17.41 7.30
CA ILE A 77 11.93 16.24 8.07
C ILE A 77 11.49 15.13 7.12
N ARG A 78 12.11 13.96 7.24
CA ARG A 78 11.69 12.72 6.58
C ARG A 78 11.08 11.78 7.61
N CYS A 79 9.86 11.31 7.39
CA CYS A 79 9.26 10.24 8.19
C CYS A 79 9.47 8.90 7.48
N VAL A 80 9.91 7.89 8.21
CA VAL A 80 10.07 6.52 7.72
C VAL A 80 9.19 5.61 8.57
N LEU A 81 8.05 5.19 8.01
CA LEU A 81 6.97 4.54 8.72
C LEU A 81 6.30 3.48 7.82
N PRO A 82 5.99 2.28 8.32
CA PRO A 82 6.58 1.65 9.49
C PRO A 82 8.02 1.18 9.21
N ALA A 83 8.93 1.35 10.16
CA ALA A 83 10.30 0.89 10.03
C ALA A 83 10.91 0.42 11.36
N GLU A 84 11.77 -0.59 11.25
CA GLU A 84 12.56 -1.16 12.34
C GLU A 84 14.01 -0.66 12.28
N VAL A 85 14.63 -0.53 13.45
CA VAL A 85 16.05 -0.17 13.58
C VAL A 85 16.85 -1.42 13.91
N ASN A 86 17.53 -1.97 12.90
CA ASN A 86 18.23 -3.26 13.04
C ASN A 86 19.59 -3.11 13.71
N ALA A 87 20.29 -1.99 13.46
CA ALA A 87 21.63 -1.76 14.00
C ALA A 87 21.94 -0.27 14.13
N ILE A 88 22.64 0.11 15.19
CA ILE A 88 23.20 1.45 15.38
C ILE A 88 24.71 1.29 15.60
N LYS A 89 25.51 1.76 14.62
CA LYS A 89 26.98 1.67 14.68
C LYS A 89 27.59 3.07 14.71
N HIS A 90 28.61 3.27 15.54
CA HIS A 90 29.38 4.51 15.57
C HIS A 90 30.22 4.65 14.30
N SER A 91 30.39 5.89 13.84
CA SER A 91 31.30 6.27 12.77
C SER A 91 32.08 7.53 13.14
N HIS A 92 33.08 7.88 12.34
CA HIS A 92 33.87 9.11 12.56
C HIS A 92 33.01 10.39 12.46
N GLN A 93 31.93 10.36 11.67
CA GLN A 93 31.01 11.50 11.48
C GLN A 93 29.72 11.41 12.32
N GLY A 94 29.62 10.45 13.24
CA GLY A 94 28.43 10.21 14.06
C GLY A 94 28.01 8.75 14.03
N PHE A 95 26.97 8.41 13.28
CA PHE A 95 26.31 7.11 13.31
C PHE A 95 25.94 6.61 11.91
N ARG A 96 25.99 5.28 11.76
CA ARG A 96 25.39 4.51 10.67
C ARG A 96 24.28 3.68 11.27
N VAL A 97 23.05 3.91 10.84
CA VAL A 97 21.86 3.24 11.36
C VAL A 97 21.22 2.41 10.26
N GLY A 98 21.16 1.10 10.47
CA GLY A 98 20.46 0.19 9.56
C GLY A 98 18.97 0.26 9.83
N LEU A 99 18.20 0.64 8.81
CA LEU A 99 16.74 0.71 8.85
C LEU A 99 16.17 -0.36 7.92
N LYS A 100 15.09 -0.98 8.37
CA LYS A 100 14.28 -1.91 7.58
C LYS A 100 12.87 -1.37 7.49
N GLN A 101 12.52 -0.78 6.35
CA GLN A 101 11.16 -0.30 6.10
C GLN A 101 10.28 -1.48 5.70
N GLN A 102 9.23 -1.69 6.48
CA GLN A 102 8.27 -2.75 6.20
C GLN A 102 7.32 -2.29 5.09
N GLN A 103 6.90 -3.23 4.26
CA GLN A 103 5.97 -2.99 3.16
C GLN A 103 4.61 -2.50 3.68
N THR A 104 4.08 -1.46 3.03
CA THR A 104 2.72 -0.95 3.28
C THR A 104 1.74 -1.29 2.15
N PHE A 105 2.30 -1.56 0.97
CA PHE A 105 1.64 -1.67 -0.34
C PHE A 105 0.90 -0.39 -0.76
N VAL A 106 1.24 0.75 -0.16
CA VAL A 106 0.60 2.05 -0.37
C VAL A 106 1.64 3.16 -0.36
N ASP A 107 1.85 3.78 -1.52
CA ASP A 107 2.73 4.93 -1.68
C ASP A 107 2.23 6.12 -0.84
N PRO A 108 3.01 6.57 0.16
CA PRO A 108 2.63 7.67 1.05
C PRO A 108 2.56 9.04 0.36
N ASP A 109 3.32 9.25 -0.72
CA ASP A 109 3.38 10.52 -1.44
C ASP A 109 2.23 10.66 -2.44
N ARG A 110 1.74 9.54 -2.98
CA ARG A 110 0.59 9.53 -3.88
C ARG A 110 -0.74 9.36 -3.17
N CYS A 111 -0.80 8.59 -2.07
CA CYS A 111 -2.06 8.31 -1.38
C CYS A 111 -2.75 9.60 -0.89
N ILE A 112 -4.05 9.74 -1.24
CA ILE A 112 -4.87 10.91 -0.92
C ILE A 112 -5.89 10.67 0.21
N LEU A 113 -5.80 9.51 0.90
CA LEU A 113 -6.73 9.08 1.95
C LEU A 113 -8.21 9.13 1.47
N CYS A 114 -8.49 8.68 0.25
CA CYS A 114 -9.85 8.70 -0.29
C CYS A 114 -10.76 7.63 0.32
N GLY A 115 -10.22 6.52 0.80
CA GLY A 115 -10.97 5.41 1.41
C GLY A 115 -11.53 4.39 0.42
N ARG A 116 -11.59 4.71 -0.88
CA ARG A 116 -12.18 3.84 -1.92
C ARG A 116 -11.58 2.43 -1.94
N CYS A 117 -10.27 2.30 -1.73
CA CYS A 117 -9.62 0.99 -1.66
C CYS A 117 -10.18 0.12 -0.53
N ALA A 118 -10.43 0.70 0.65
CA ALA A 118 -10.99 -0.01 1.79
C ALA A 118 -12.49 -0.33 1.59
N GLU A 119 -13.22 0.56 0.93
CA GLU A 119 -14.64 0.38 0.58
C GLU A 119 -14.85 -0.81 -0.36
N VAL A 120 -14.07 -0.91 -1.44
CA VAL A 120 -14.19 -2.02 -2.41
C VAL A 120 -13.52 -3.32 -1.97
N CYS A 121 -12.86 -3.33 -0.80
CA CYS A 121 -12.15 -4.50 -0.32
C CYS A 121 -13.14 -5.61 0.08
N PRO A 122 -13.14 -6.77 -0.62
CA PRO A 122 -14.10 -7.85 -0.38
C PRO A 122 -13.71 -8.73 0.82
N VAL A 123 -12.51 -8.55 1.38
CA VAL A 123 -12.08 -9.27 2.58
C VAL A 123 -12.76 -8.65 3.80
N SER A 124 -13.39 -9.46 4.64
CA SER A 124 -13.89 -9.06 5.96
C SER A 124 -13.49 -10.12 6.97
N ASP A 125 -12.84 -9.71 8.05
CA ASP A 125 -12.75 -10.57 9.22
C ASP A 125 -14.12 -10.66 9.91
N GLY A 126 -14.33 -11.69 10.74
CA GLY A 126 -15.59 -11.93 11.46
C GLY A 126 -15.99 -10.80 12.43
N ASN A 127 -15.09 -9.84 12.68
CA ASN A 127 -15.30 -8.66 13.51
C ASN A 127 -15.52 -7.38 12.68
N GLY A 128 -15.70 -7.50 11.36
CA GLY A 128 -15.94 -6.38 10.44
C GLY A 128 -14.68 -5.61 10.00
N GLY A 129 -13.49 -6.07 10.37
CA GLY A 129 -12.22 -5.50 9.91
C GLY A 129 -11.89 -5.92 8.47
N LYS A 130 -11.21 -5.02 7.75
CA LYS A 130 -10.78 -5.23 6.35
C LYS A 130 -9.28 -5.53 6.28
N ALA A 131 -8.84 -6.15 5.18
CA ALA A 131 -7.41 -6.30 4.90
C ALA A 131 -6.69 -4.95 4.74
N ILE A 132 -7.40 -3.93 4.24
CA ILE A 132 -6.88 -2.57 4.14
C ILE A 132 -7.20 -1.84 5.43
N ARG A 133 -6.17 -1.56 6.23
CA ARG A 133 -6.33 -0.83 7.49
C ARG A 133 -6.37 0.66 7.18
N PHE A 134 -7.57 1.24 7.22
CA PHE A 134 -7.82 2.65 6.93
C PHE A 134 -8.55 3.30 8.10
N GLU A 135 -7.93 4.32 8.70
CA GLU A 135 -8.47 5.03 9.88
C GLU A 135 -8.95 6.45 9.54
N GLY A 136 -9.25 6.67 8.26
CA GLY A 136 -9.81 7.94 7.77
C GLY A 136 -8.76 8.96 7.33
N ARG A 137 -9.25 10.17 7.03
CA ARG A 137 -8.43 11.28 6.53
C ARG A 137 -7.61 12.01 7.59
N LEU A 138 -7.83 11.67 8.86
CA LEU A 138 -7.21 12.34 9.98
C LEU A 138 -5.90 11.69 10.43
N SER A 139 -5.59 10.48 9.94
CA SER A 139 -4.36 9.72 10.17
C SER A 139 -3.11 10.50 9.71
N LEU A 140 -2.45 11.18 10.64
CA LEU A 140 -1.33 12.09 10.39
C LEU A 140 -0.27 12.03 11.50
N PRO A 141 1.00 11.69 11.21
CA PRO A 141 1.46 10.93 10.05
C PRO A 141 0.84 9.54 10.03
N GLY A 142 0.17 9.18 8.94
CA GLY A 142 -0.36 7.83 8.76
C GLY A 142 -0.82 7.59 7.33
N ARG A 143 -0.72 6.35 6.87
CA ARG A 143 -1.20 5.90 5.55
C ARG A 143 -1.91 4.58 5.67
N PRO A 144 -2.93 4.30 4.84
CA PRO A 144 -3.52 2.99 4.82
C PRO A 144 -2.43 1.96 4.55
N VAL A 145 -2.50 0.83 5.23
CA VAL A 145 -1.63 -0.32 4.96
C VAL A 145 -2.47 -1.50 4.53
N ILE A 146 -1.95 -2.30 3.61
CA ILE A 146 -2.58 -3.56 3.21
C ILE A 146 -1.94 -4.68 4.04
N ASP A 147 -2.70 -5.25 4.97
CA ASP A 147 -2.26 -6.38 5.78
C ASP A 147 -2.20 -7.64 4.91
N LYS A 148 -0.98 -8.00 4.52
CA LYS A 148 -0.66 -9.27 3.86
C LYS A 148 0.09 -10.17 4.81
N ARG A 149 -0.27 -11.46 4.81
CA ARG A 149 0.51 -12.56 5.40
C ARG A 149 1.31 -13.28 4.32
N ARG A 150 2.07 -14.31 4.69
CA ARG A 150 2.73 -15.22 3.76
C ARG A 150 1.76 -15.77 2.68
N ILE A 151 2.31 -16.36 1.63
CA ILE A 151 1.53 -16.90 0.51
C ILE A 151 0.52 -17.93 1.05
N PRO A 152 -0.80 -17.81 0.73
CA PRO A 152 -1.78 -18.82 1.12
C PRO A 152 -1.42 -20.19 0.57
N LEU A 153 -1.58 -21.25 1.39
CA LEU A 153 -1.23 -22.62 1.02
C LEU A 153 -1.94 -23.12 -0.25
N CYS A 154 -3.17 -22.65 -0.50
CA CYS A 154 -3.91 -22.99 -1.71
C CYS A 154 -3.28 -22.42 -3.00
N ARG A 155 -2.55 -21.31 -2.89
CA ARG A 155 -1.78 -20.72 -3.99
C ARG A 155 -0.39 -21.34 -4.08
N GLU A 156 0.27 -21.54 -2.95
CA GLU A 156 1.61 -22.16 -2.84
C GLU A 156 1.63 -23.58 -3.42
N ASN A 157 0.60 -24.40 -3.12
CA ASN A 157 0.50 -25.77 -3.62
C ASN A 157 -0.05 -25.88 -5.04
N CYS A 158 -0.51 -24.78 -5.66
CA CYS A 158 -0.94 -24.82 -7.05
C CYS A 158 0.31 -24.70 -7.95
N PRO A 159 0.62 -25.68 -8.83
CA PRO A 159 1.79 -25.57 -9.71
C PRO A 159 1.77 -24.34 -10.63
N LEU A 160 0.58 -23.81 -10.94
CA LEU A 160 0.40 -22.58 -11.72
C LEU A 160 0.46 -21.29 -10.89
N GLY A 161 0.47 -21.39 -9.55
CA GLY A 161 0.43 -20.26 -8.64
C GLY A 161 -0.87 -19.45 -8.70
N VAL A 162 -1.99 -20.09 -9.06
CA VAL A 162 -3.31 -19.44 -9.20
C VAL A 162 -3.77 -18.86 -7.86
N ASN A 163 -4.28 -17.62 -7.87
CA ASN A 163 -4.76 -16.95 -6.66
C ASN A 163 -6.14 -17.47 -6.20
N ALA A 164 -6.17 -18.67 -5.63
CA ALA A 164 -7.39 -19.31 -5.12
C ALA A 164 -8.13 -18.48 -4.07
N GLN A 165 -7.43 -17.92 -3.10
CA GLN A 165 -8.04 -17.06 -2.09
C GLN A 165 -8.72 -15.83 -2.70
N GLY A 166 -8.11 -15.23 -3.72
CA GLY A 166 -8.64 -14.08 -4.45
C GLY A 166 -9.97 -14.37 -5.13
N TYR A 167 -10.02 -15.35 -6.03
CA TYR A 167 -11.24 -15.63 -6.80
C TYR A 167 -12.35 -16.24 -5.94
N VAL A 168 -12.01 -17.00 -4.88
CA VAL A 168 -13.01 -17.48 -3.92
C VAL A 168 -13.62 -16.31 -3.16
N THR A 169 -12.82 -15.31 -2.78
CA THR A 169 -13.34 -14.10 -2.11
C THR A 169 -14.24 -13.29 -3.05
N LEU A 170 -13.87 -13.16 -4.33
CA LEU A 170 -14.70 -12.46 -5.32
C LEU A 170 -16.02 -13.23 -5.60
N ALA A 171 -15.96 -14.55 -5.71
CA ALA A 171 -17.15 -15.40 -5.88
C ALA A 171 -18.12 -15.29 -4.70
N LYS A 172 -17.62 -15.15 -3.47
CA LYS A 172 -18.45 -14.90 -2.29
C LYS A 172 -19.25 -13.60 -2.42
N GLU A 173 -18.67 -12.57 -3.03
CA GLU A 173 -19.29 -11.25 -3.21
C GLU A 173 -20.10 -11.13 -4.51
N GLY A 174 -20.29 -12.23 -5.27
CA GLY A 174 -21.00 -12.21 -6.55
C GLY A 174 -20.23 -11.59 -7.72
N LYS A 175 -18.94 -11.31 -7.55
CA LYS A 175 -18.06 -10.71 -8.57
C LYS A 175 -17.47 -11.76 -9.51
N TYR A 176 -18.34 -12.46 -10.24
CA TYR A 176 -17.95 -13.62 -11.05
C TYR A 176 -17.07 -13.27 -12.24
N PRO A 177 -17.33 -12.18 -13.00
CA PRO A 177 -16.43 -11.76 -14.09
C PRO A 177 -15.01 -11.47 -13.61
N GLU A 178 -14.85 -10.72 -12.52
CA GLU A 178 -13.55 -10.40 -11.94
C GLU A 178 -12.85 -11.64 -11.39
N ALA A 179 -13.62 -12.56 -10.79
CA ALA A 179 -13.09 -13.83 -10.28
C ALA A 179 -12.55 -14.72 -11.41
N LEU A 180 -13.26 -14.82 -12.53
CA LEU A 180 -12.82 -15.57 -13.71
C LEU A 180 -11.57 -14.93 -14.34
N ALA A 181 -11.56 -13.61 -14.50
CA ALA A 181 -10.40 -12.88 -15.00
C ALA A 181 -9.15 -13.14 -14.15
N LEU A 182 -9.29 -13.10 -12.82
CA LEU A 182 -8.21 -13.39 -11.87
C LEU A 182 -7.69 -14.84 -11.97
N ILE A 183 -8.56 -15.81 -12.29
CA ILE A 183 -8.11 -17.19 -12.56
C ILE A 183 -7.29 -17.22 -13.84
N ARG A 184 -7.78 -16.57 -14.90
CA ARG A 184 -7.19 -16.60 -16.25
C ARG A 184 -5.78 -16.00 -16.31
N GLU A 185 -5.43 -15.08 -15.42
CA GLU A 185 -4.05 -14.58 -15.25
C GLU A 185 -3.00 -15.71 -15.19
N ARG A 186 -3.35 -16.83 -14.54
CA ARG A 186 -2.44 -17.95 -14.30
C ARG A 186 -2.88 -19.27 -14.90
N ASN A 187 -4.17 -19.48 -15.09
CA ASN A 187 -4.73 -20.70 -15.64
C ASN A 187 -5.58 -20.38 -16.86
N ILE A 188 -5.07 -20.69 -18.05
CA ILE A 188 -5.77 -20.45 -19.31
C ILE A 188 -6.95 -21.42 -19.54
N LEU A 189 -6.99 -22.54 -18.81
CA LEU A 189 -8.00 -23.60 -18.93
C LEU A 189 -8.83 -23.76 -17.63
N PRO A 190 -9.49 -22.70 -17.11
CA PRO A 190 -10.26 -22.79 -15.87
C PRO A 190 -11.41 -23.80 -15.90
N GLY A 191 -12.14 -23.91 -17.02
CA GLY A 191 -13.28 -24.79 -17.20
C GLY A 191 -12.89 -26.27 -17.22
N ILE A 192 -11.78 -26.60 -17.90
CA ILE A 192 -11.17 -27.93 -17.86
C ILE A 192 -10.63 -28.22 -16.45
N CYS A 193 -9.86 -27.32 -15.85
CA CYS A 193 -9.32 -27.52 -14.50
C CYS A 193 -10.42 -27.64 -13.44
N GLY A 194 -11.56 -27.00 -13.62
CA GLY A 194 -12.72 -27.14 -12.74
C GLY A 194 -13.33 -28.55 -12.74
N ARG A 195 -13.02 -29.37 -13.75
CA ARG A 195 -13.56 -30.73 -13.92
C ARG A 195 -12.56 -31.81 -13.58
N ILE A 196 -11.33 -31.69 -14.10
CA ILE A 196 -10.36 -32.80 -14.08
C ILE A 196 -9.08 -32.53 -13.26
N CYS A 197 -8.98 -31.38 -12.59
CA CYS A 197 -7.83 -31.10 -11.73
C CYS A 197 -7.87 -31.98 -10.46
N ASN A 198 -6.70 -32.48 -10.07
CA ASN A 198 -6.46 -33.17 -8.81
C ASN A 198 -6.36 -32.23 -7.59
N HIS A 199 -6.72 -30.96 -7.77
CA HIS A 199 -6.95 -29.95 -6.71
C HIS A 199 -5.89 -29.90 -5.59
N PRO A 200 -4.57 -29.83 -5.88
CA PRO A 200 -3.53 -29.75 -4.86
C PRO A 200 -3.66 -28.51 -3.95
N CYS A 201 -4.40 -27.51 -4.40
CA CYS A 201 -4.76 -26.33 -3.61
C CYS A 201 -5.68 -26.63 -2.42
N GLU A 202 -6.37 -27.78 -2.40
CA GLU A 202 -7.29 -28.17 -1.32
C GLU A 202 -6.61 -29.04 -0.26
N THR A 203 -5.54 -29.77 -0.63
CA THR A 203 -4.83 -30.73 0.25
C THR A 203 -4.34 -30.07 1.55
N GLU A 204 -3.69 -28.91 1.44
CA GLU A 204 -3.18 -28.15 2.59
C GLU A 204 -4.07 -26.94 2.92
N CYS A 205 -5.36 -27.01 2.59
CA CYS A 205 -6.29 -25.94 2.92
C CYS A 205 -6.40 -25.81 4.45
N ARG A 206 -6.10 -24.63 5.01
CA ARG A 206 -6.21 -24.42 6.47
C ARG A 206 -7.60 -24.65 7.05
N ARG A 207 -8.67 -24.59 6.23
CA ARG A 207 -10.02 -24.98 6.67
C ARG A 207 -10.09 -26.43 7.13
N GLY A 208 -9.23 -27.30 6.57
CA GLY A 208 -8.98 -28.69 6.96
C GLY A 208 -8.67 -28.90 8.44
N GLN A 209 -8.22 -27.85 9.15
CA GLN A 209 -7.92 -27.88 10.59
C GLN A 209 -9.19 -27.76 11.46
N LEU A 210 -10.34 -27.39 10.87
CA LEU A 210 -11.64 -27.26 11.54
C LEU A 210 -12.65 -28.29 11.03
N ASP A 211 -12.82 -28.37 9.71
CA ASP A 211 -13.71 -29.29 9.00
C ASP A 211 -13.09 -29.56 7.62
N ASP A 212 -13.89 -29.82 6.57
CA ASP A 212 -13.36 -30.13 5.24
C ASP A 212 -12.71 -28.93 4.54
N ALA A 213 -11.80 -29.19 3.60
CA ALA A 213 -11.29 -28.15 2.71
C ALA A 213 -12.41 -27.40 1.95
N VAL A 214 -12.11 -26.17 1.55
CA VAL A 214 -12.96 -25.41 0.62
C VAL A 214 -12.92 -26.06 -0.75
N SER A 215 -14.07 -26.18 -1.43
CA SER A 215 -14.21 -26.77 -2.76
C SER A 215 -13.71 -25.81 -3.86
N ILE A 216 -12.42 -25.50 -3.83
CA ILE A 216 -11.71 -24.57 -4.72
C ILE A 216 -11.83 -25.00 -6.19
N ARG A 217 -11.78 -26.30 -6.48
CA ARG A 217 -11.99 -26.84 -7.84
C ARG A 217 -13.39 -26.53 -8.35
N ASP A 218 -14.40 -26.78 -7.52
CA ASP A 218 -15.80 -26.67 -7.92
C ASP A 218 -16.24 -25.21 -8.04
N ILE A 219 -15.70 -24.31 -7.20
CA ILE A 219 -15.87 -22.87 -7.36
C ILE A 219 -15.26 -22.40 -8.69
N LYS A 220 -14.06 -22.88 -9.04
CA LYS A 220 -13.43 -22.55 -10.33
C LYS A 220 -14.27 -23.02 -11.50
N ARG A 221 -14.87 -24.22 -11.41
CA ARG A 221 -15.80 -24.74 -12.41
C ARG A 221 -16.98 -23.80 -12.60
N PHE A 222 -17.68 -23.46 -11.51
CA PHE A 222 -18.82 -22.56 -11.57
C PHE A 222 -18.47 -21.23 -12.24
N LEU A 223 -17.33 -20.62 -11.89
CA LEU A 223 -16.90 -19.35 -12.49
C LEU A 223 -16.65 -19.47 -13.99
N ALA A 224 -16.08 -20.58 -14.44
CA ALA A 224 -15.86 -20.82 -15.87
C ALA A 224 -17.18 -21.08 -16.62
N ASP A 225 -18.07 -21.87 -16.03
CA ASP A 225 -19.40 -22.17 -16.58
C ASP A 225 -20.25 -20.87 -16.66
N TYR A 226 -20.22 -20.03 -15.60
CA TYR A 226 -20.88 -18.72 -15.58
C TYR A 226 -20.41 -17.81 -16.72
N GLY A 227 -19.11 -17.71 -16.96
CA GLY A 227 -18.57 -16.91 -18.06
C GLY A 227 -18.91 -17.45 -19.45
N ALA A 228 -19.10 -18.77 -19.58
CA ALA A 228 -19.58 -19.37 -20.83
C ALA A 228 -21.06 -19.05 -21.08
N ASP A 229 -21.87 -19.01 -20.02
CA ASP A 229 -23.29 -18.67 -20.08
C ASP A 229 -23.54 -17.15 -20.24
N HIS A 230 -22.58 -16.31 -19.81
CA HIS A 230 -22.67 -14.85 -19.81
C HIS A 230 -21.47 -14.21 -20.56
N PRO A 231 -21.30 -14.47 -21.87
CA PRO A 231 -20.14 -14.01 -22.62
C PRO A 231 -20.00 -12.48 -22.66
N ASP A 232 -21.11 -11.74 -22.61
CA ASP A 232 -21.11 -10.27 -22.62
C ASP A 232 -20.57 -9.65 -21.31
N GLU A 233 -20.53 -10.42 -20.22
CA GLU A 233 -19.98 -9.98 -18.93
C GLU A 233 -18.50 -10.34 -18.76
N VAL A 234 -17.95 -11.21 -19.61
CA VAL A 234 -16.55 -11.65 -19.51
C VAL A 234 -15.61 -10.47 -19.74
N ILE A 235 -14.77 -10.19 -18.74
CA ILE A 235 -13.74 -9.16 -18.84
C ILE A 235 -12.66 -9.64 -19.81
N ALA A 236 -12.58 -9.00 -20.97
CA ALA A 236 -11.54 -9.27 -21.95
C ALA A 236 -10.15 -8.99 -21.38
N GLU A 237 -9.22 -9.93 -21.59
CA GLU A 237 -7.82 -9.72 -21.22
C GLU A 237 -7.19 -8.62 -22.08
N LYS A 238 -6.43 -7.72 -21.44
CA LYS A 238 -5.59 -6.74 -22.14
C LYS A 238 -4.37 -7.45 -22.70
N THR A 239 -4.27 -7.57 -24.02
CA THR A 239 -3.07 -8.06 -24.71
C THR A 239 -2.08 -6.92 -24.98
N ALA A 240 -0.78 -7.23 -24.99
CA ALA A 240 0.23 -6.27 -25.41
C ALA A 240 0.10 -5.96 -26.92
N GLY A 241 0.65 -4.83 -27.34
CA GLY A 241 0.73 -4.49 -28.77
C GLY A 241 1.48 -5.57 -29.56
N GLN A 242 1.08 -5.78 -30.82
CA GLN A 242 1.67 -6.80 -31.70
C GLN A 242 3.18 -6.67 -31.82
N ARG A 243 3.85 -7.84 -31.89
CA ARG A 243 5.30 -7.97 -31.98
C ARG A 243 5.74 -8.76 -33.21
N PRO A 244 6.97 -8.54 -33.71
CA PRO A 244 7.48 -9.26 -34.87
C PRO A 244 7.91 -10.71 -34.58
N GLU A 245 8.27 -11.04 -33.33
CA GLU A 245 8.82 -12.37 -32.99
C GLU A 245 7.78 -13.50 -33.18
N LYS A 246 8.21 -14.58 -33.83
CA LYS A 246 7.40 -15.73 -34.22
C LYS A 246 7.80 -17.00 -33.47
N PHE A 247 6.81 -17.70 -32.93
CA PHE A 247 7.00 -18.94 -32.18
C PHE A 247 6.21 -20.09 -32.80
N ALA A 248 6.89 -21.23 -32.96
CA ALA A 248 6.26 -22.51 -33.29
C ALA A 248 6.12 -23.37 -32.04
N ILE A 249 4.93 -23.92 -31.79
CA ILE A 249 4.67 -24.82 -30.68
C ILE A 249 4.21 -26.15 -31.24
N ILE A 250 4.90 -27.23 -30.89
CA ILE A 250 4.63 -28.56 -31.41
C ILE A 250 3.80 -29.35 -30.38
N GLY A 251 2.51 -29.53 -30.68
CA GLY A 251 1.53 -30.20 -29.84
C GLY A 251 0.58 -29.23 -29.13
N SER A 252 -0.72 -29.49 -29.22
CA SER A 252 -1.79 -28.68 -28.61
C SER A 252 -2.27 -29.20 -27.24
N GLY A 253 -1.41 -29.92 -26.52
CA GLY A 253 -1.68 -30.36 -25.14
C GLY A 253 -1.59 -29.21 -24.13
N PRO A 254 -1.90 -29.45 -22.84
CA PRO A 254 -1.96 -28.40 -21.83
C PRO A 254 -0.68 -27.53 -21.74
N ALA A 255 0.50 -28.14 -21.83
CA ALA A 255 1.77 -27.40 -21.83
C ALA A 255 1.90 -26.44 -23.02
N GLY A 256 1.58 -26.92 -24.23
CA GLY A 256 1.61 -26.13 -25.46
C GLY A 256 0.60 -25.00 -25.45
N LEU A 257 -0.64 -25.26 -25.01
CA LEU A 257 -1.70 -24.26 -24.90
C LEU A 257 -1.33 -23.14 -23.91
N ALA A 258 -0.76 -23.50 -22.75
CA ALA A 258 -0.35 -22.53 -21.76
C ALA A 258 0.86 -21.69 -22.24
N ALA A 259 1.83 -22.31 -22.91
CA ALA A 259 2.95 -21.59 -23.52
C ALA A 259 2.47 -20.64 -24.63
N ALA A 260 1.57 -21.10 -25.49
CA ALA A 260 1.02 -20.33 -26.61
C ALA A 260 0.33 -19.06 -26.13
N SER A 261 -0.53 -19.23 -25.13
CA SER A 261 -1.33 -18.14 -24.59
C SER A 261 -0.48 -17.10 -23.86
N GLU A 262 0.54 -17.54 -23.11
CA GLU A 262 1.47 -16.63 -22.42
C GLU A 262 2.29 -15.80 -23.43
N LEU A 263 2.75 -16.39 -24.53
CA LEU A 263 3.45 -15.67 -25.60
C LEU A 263 2.53 -14.70 -26.35
N ALA A 264 1.30 -15.14 -26.68
CA ALA A 264 0.31 -14.32 -27.36
C ALA A 264 -0.11 -13.08 -26.53
N ARG A 265 -0.27 -13.23 -25.20
CA ARG A 265 -0.51 -12.11 -24.28
C ARG A 265 0.55 -11.01 -24.37
N HIS A 266 1.79 -11.40 -24.64
CA HIS A 266 2.91 -10.48 -24.81
C HIS A 266 3.06 -9.98 -26.26
N GLY A 267 2.05 -10.21 -27.11
CA GLY A 267 1.97 -9.72 -28.48
C GLY A 267 2.74 -10.55 -29.52
N CYS A 268 3.33 -11.68 -29.12
CA CYS A 268 4.10 -12.52 -30.03
C CYS A 268 3.20 -13.25 -31.04
N GLN A 269 3.71 -13.55 -32.23
CA GLN A 269 3.00 -14.34 -33.24
C GLN A 269 3.20 -15.83 -32.95
N VAL A 270 2.13 -16.55 -32.62
CA VAL A 270 2.23 -17.95 -32.19
C VAL A 270 1.47 -18.86 -33.12
N THR A 271 2.14 -19.91 -33.61
CA THR A 271 1.53 -21.00 -34.36
C THR A 271 1.70 -22.32 -33.63
N VAL A 272 0.59 -23.00 -33.35
CA VAL A 272 0.56 -24.32 -32.73
C VAL A 272 0.31 -25.38 -33.81
N PHE A 273 1.25 -26.30 -33.97
CA PHE A 273 1.14 -27.44 -34.88
C PHE A 273 0.65 -28.66 -34.13
N GLU A 274 -0.47 -29.24 -34.56
CA GLU A 274 -1.10 -30.42 -33.98
C GLU A 274 -1.13 -31.56 -35.00
N LYS A 275 -0.72 -32.76 -34.57
CA LYS A 275 -0.68 -33.95 -35.43
C LYS A 275 -2.09 -34.52 -35.67
N GLU A 276 -2.98 -34.40 -34.70
CA GLU A 276 -4.36 -34.90 -34.77
C GLU A 276 -5.27 -33.93 -35.52
N GLU A 277 -6.47 -34.38 -35.89
CA GLU A 277 -7.47 -33.59 -36.61
C GLU A 277 -7.97 -32.38 -35.79
N MET A 278 -8.08 -32.52 -34.47
CA MET A 278 -8.63 -31.51 -33.58
C MET A 278 -7.66 -31.19 -32.42
N PRO A 279 -7.55 -29.92 -31.99
CA PRO A 279 -6.64 -29.55 -30.92
C PRO A 279 -7.12 -30.00 -29.53
N GLY A 280 -6.18 -30.09 -28.58
CA GLY A 280 -6.41 -30.43 -27.18
C GLY A 280 -5.55 -31.59 -26.64
N GLY A 281 -4.83 -32.31 -27.51
CA GLY A 281 -4.00 -33.46 -27.13
C GLY A 281 -4.76 -34.49 -26.28
N LEU A 282 -4.16 -34.97 -25.20
CA LEU A 282 -4.78 -35.96 -24.31
C LEU A 282 -6.06 -35.45 -23.60
N LEU A 283 -6.31 -34.15 -23.54
CA LEU A 283 -7.60 -33.63 -23.05
C LEU A 283 -8.76 -34.09 -23.94
N ARG A 284 -8.52 -34.20 -25.26
CA ARG A 284 -9.48 -34.69 -26.24
C ARG A 284 -9.40 -36.19 -26.42
N TYR A 285 -8.20 -36.73 -26.54
CA TYR A 285 -7.98 -38.12 -26.97
C TYR A 285 -7.69 -39.10 -25.82
N GLY A 286 -7.61 -38.62 -24.58
CA GLY A 286 -7.33 -39.45 -23.40
C GLY A 286 -8.38 -39.37 -22.28
N ILE A 287 -9.31 -38.41 -22.32
CA ILE A 287 -10.30 -38.19 -21.25
C ILE A 287 -11.72 -38.31 -21.79
N GLY A 288 -12.57 -39.04 -21.05
CA GLY A 288 -13.97 -39.27 -21.38
C GLY A 288 -14.84 -38.01 -21.41
N PRO A 289 -15.75 -37.86 -22.40
CA PRO A 289 -16.68 -36.71 -22.45
C PRO A 289 -17.59 -36.57 -21.23
N HIS A 290 -17.84 -37.68 -20.53
CA HIS A 290 -18.62 -37.70 -19.28
C HIS A 290 -17.92 -37.00 -18.11
N ARG A 291 -16.60 -36.79 -18.21
CA ARG A 291 -15.76 -36.02 -17.27
C ARG A 291 -15.36 -34.66 -17.85
N LEU A 292 -15.00 -34.63 -19.13
CA LEU A 292 -14.64 -33.41 -19.85
C LEU A 292 -15.45 -33.28 -21.16
N PRO A 293 -16.60 -32.58 -21.12
CA PRO A 293 -17.43 -32.36 -22.29
C PRO A 293 -16.66 -31.65 -23.41
N ARG A 294 -16.90 -32.06 -24.66
CA ARG A 294 -16.16 -31.53 -25.83
C ARG A 294 -16.46 -30.06 -26.09
N ASN A 295 -17.70 -29.62 -25.90
CA ASN A 295 -18.09 -28.22 -26.00
C ASN A 295 -17.33 -27.31 -25.03
N ILE A 296 -17.03 -27.78 -23.81
CA ILE A 296 -16.23 -27.02 -22.83
C ILE A 296 -14.77 -26.90 -23.31
N LEU A 297 -14.19 -28.01 -23.78
CA LEU A 297 -12.84 -27.99 -24.36
C LEU A 297 -12.75 -27.04 -25.56
N ASP A 298 -13.72 -27.12 -26.47
CA ASP A 298 -13.76 -26.30 -27.69
C ASP A 298 -13.92 -24.81 -27.34
N ALA A 299 -14.72 -24.46 -26.34
CA ALA A 299 -14.86 -23.07 -25.87
C ALA A 299 -13.56 -22.50 -25.29
N GLU A 300 -12.79 -23.29 -24.52
CA GLU A 300 -11.50 -22.83 -23.99
C GLU A 300 -10.42 -22.73 -25.06
N LEU A 301 -10.43 -23.61 -26.06
CA LEU A 301 -9.55 -23.52 -27.22
C LEU A 301 -9.88 -22.28 -28.06
N LYS A 302 -11.17 -22.00 -28.27
CA LYS A 302 -11.62 -20.78 -28.94
C LYS A 302 -11.16 -19.51 -28.20
N TYR A 303 -11.20 -19.49 -26.88
CA TYR A 303 -10.66 -18.36 -26.11
C TYR A 303 -9.16 -18.14 -26.41
N ILE A 304 -8.38 -19.21 -26.56
CA ILE A 304 -6.95 -19.14 -26.89
C ILE A 304 -6.75 -18.64 -28.34
N GLU A 305 -7.61 -19.04 -29.28
CA GLU A 305 -7.63 -18.49 -30.64
C GLU A 305 -7.92 -16.99 -30.64
N ASP A 306 -8.90 -16.56 -29.84
CA ASP A 306 -9.30 -15.16 -29.72
C ASP A 306 -8.19 -14.29 -29.08
N LEU A 307 -7.24 -14.89 -28.35
CA LEU A 307 -6.00 -14.23 -27.90
C LEU A 307 -4.97 -14.01 -29.03
N GLY A 308 -5.19 -14.59 -30.21
CA GLY A 308 -4.32 -14.46 -31.38
C GLY A 308 -3.42 -15.68 -31.68
N VAL A 309 -3.69 -16.83 -31.04
CA VAL A 309 -2.97 -18.08 -31.34
C VAL A 309 -3.55 -18.74 -32.59
N ARG A 310 -2.68 -19.16 -33.52
CA ARG A 310 -3.09 -19.90 -34.72
C ARG A 310 -2.87 -21.40 -34.54
N PHE A 311 -3.92 -22.21 -34.71
CA PHE A 311 -3.79 -23.67 -34.77
C PHE A 311 -3.65 -24.15 -36.22
N ILE A 312 -2.73 -25.10 -36.45
CA ILE A 312 -2.59 -25.86 -37.68
C ILE A 312 -2.68 -27.35 -37.30
N THR A 313 -3.83 -27.95 -37.57
CA THR A 313 -4.12 -29.35 -37.25
C THR A 313 -3.79 -30.29 -38.41
N SER A 314 -3.86 -31.61 -38.16
CA SER A 314 -3.49 -32.65 -39.12
C SER A 314 -2.07 -32.47 -39.70
N HIS A 315 -1.17 -31.89 -38.91
CA HIS A 315 0.16 -31.50 -39.32
C HIS A 315 1.22 -32.09 -38.39
N PRO A 316 1.54 -33.39 -38.57
CA PRO A 316 2.63 -34.01 -37.82
C PRO A 316 3.96 -33.38 -38.20
N VAL A 317 4.71 -32.90 -37.21
CA VAL A 317 6.05 -32.34 -37.41
C VAL A 317 7.10 -33.43 -37.17
N ASN A 318 8.02 -33.60 -38.12
CA ASN A 318 9.18 -34.46 -37.93
C ASN A 318 10.16 -33.78 -36.97
N LEU A 319 10.32 -34.34 -35.77
CA LEU A 319 11.21 -33.78 -34.74
C LEU A 319 12.69 -33.94 -35.07
N GLU A 320 13.07 -34.87 -35.97
CA GLU A 320 14.46 -35.01 -36.44
C GLU A 320 14.92 -33.76 -37.22
N GLU A 321 13.97 -33.02 -37.80
CA GLU A 321 14.23 -31.82 -38.62
C GLU A 321 13.72 -30.54 -37.92
N VAL A 322 13.57 -30.55 -36.60
CA VAL A 322 13.01 -29.41 -35.84
C VAL A 322 13.77 -28.09 -36.08
N ASP A 323 15.09 -28.15 -36.31
CA ASP A 323 15.91 -26.96 -36.58
C ASP A 323 15.53 -26.29 -37.91
N ALA A 324 14.94 -27.04 -38.87
CA ALA A 324 14.46 -26.47 -40.13
C ALA A 324 13.32 -25.46 -39.93
N LEU A 325 12.51 -25.62 -38.87
CA LEU A 325 11.45 -24.66 -38.53
C LEU A 325 11.99 -23.29 -38.13
N LYS A 326 13.27 -23.19 -37.74
CA LYS A 326 13.91 -21.91 -37.41
C LYS A 326 14.17 -21.01 -38.63
N LYS A 327 13.90 -21.50 -39.84
CA LYS A 327 13.86 -20.65 -41.04
C LYS A 327 12.68 -19.68 -41.03
N ASP A 328 11.56 -20.10 -40.44
CA ASP A 328 10.29 -19.35 -40.44
C ASP A 328 9.89 -18.81 -39.06
N PHE A 329 10.49 -19.35 -37.99
CA PHE A 329 10.21 -19.01 -36.60
C PHE A 329 11.49 -18.67 -35.82
N ASP A 330 11.41 -17.73 -34.89
CA ASP A 330 12.55 -17.32 -34.06
C ASP A 330 12.85 -18.35 -32.95
N SER A 331 11.84 -19.11 -32.53
CA SER A 331 11.96 -20.15 -31.51
C SER A 331 10.90 -21.25 -31.64
N VAL A 332 11.25 -22.45 -31.18
CA VAL A 332 10.40 -23.64 -31.22
C VAL A 332 10.23 -24.21 -29.81
N ILE A 333 8.99 -24.55 -29.44
CA ILE A 333 8.66 -25.18 -28.16
C ILE A 333 8.06 -26.57 -28.42
N LEU A 334 8.68 -27.60 -27.87
CA LEU A 334 8.27 -29.00 -27.99
C LEU A 334 7.38 -29.38 -26.81
N SER A 335 6.11 -29.68 -27.08
CA SER A 335 5.10 -30.08 -26.09
C SER A 335 4.29 -31.28 -26.57
N THR A 336 4.98 -32.27 -27.15
CA THR A 336 4.36 -33.41 -27.85
C THR A 336 3.65 -34.40 -26.93
N GLY A 337 3.88 -34.33 -25.62
CA GLY A 337 3.31 -35.22 -24.61
C GLY A 337 3.85 -36.66 -24.68
N SER A 338 3.23 -37.54 -23.89
CA SER A 338 3.58 -38.96 -23.76
C SER A 338 2.45 -39.83 -24.32
N TRP A 339 2.60 -40.32 -25.56
CA TRP A 339 1.54 -41.02 -26.29
C TRP A 339 1.70 -42.55 -26.33
N LYS A 340 2.68 -43.11 -25.62
CA LYS A 340 3.00 -44.54 -25.67
C LYS A 340 2.59 -45.23 -24.37
N ASP A 341 1.80 -46.29 -24.46
CA ASP A 341 1.41 -47.11 -23.32
C ASP A 341 2.64 -47.80 -22.69
N ARG A 342 2.60 -47.99 -21.37
CA ARG A 342 3.60 -48.77 -20.65
C ARG A 342 3.20 -50.25 -20.65
N ASN A 343 4.10 -51.11 -21.11
CA ASN A 343 3.93 -52.56 -21.06
C ASN A 343 4.06 -53.10 -19.62
N LEU A 344 3.24 -54.09 -19.30
CA LEU A 344 3.27 -54.85 -18.05
C LEU A 344 4.55 -55.69 -17.92
N GLY A 345 5.10 -56.14 -19.06
CA GLY A 345 6.30 -56.98 -19.11
C GLY A 345 6.04 -58.44 -18.73
N ALA A 346 4.79 -58.89 -18.85
CA ALA A 346 4.40 -60.28 -18.60
C ALA A 346 4.39 -61.09 -19.92
N PRO A 347 4.69 -62.40 -19.90
CA PRO A 347 4.65 -63.23 -21.10
C PRO A 347 3.27 -63.24 -21.76
N GLY A 348 3.22 -63.17 -23.10
CA GLY A 348 1.99 -63.20 -23.90
C GLY A 348 1.29 -61.84 -24.08
N GLU A 349 1.93 -60.74 -23.70
CA GLU A 349 1.39 -59.37 -23.84
C GLU A 349 1.20 -58.93 -25.31
N ASP A 350 1.77 -59.67 -26.27
CA ASP A 350 1.68 -59.49 -27.71
C ASP A 350 0.51 -60.26 -28.37
N LEU A 351 -0.26 -61.04 -27.60
CA LEU A 351 -1.41 -61.80 -28.11
C LEU A 351 -2.53 -60.88 -28.64
N GLU A 352 -3.21 -61.32 -29.71
CA GLU A 352 -4.39 -60.65 -30.22
C GLU A 352 -5.48 -60.61 -29.14
N GLY A 353 -5.84 -59.41 -28.71
CA GLY A 353 -6.81 -59.16 -27.64
C GLY A 353 -6.24 -58.47 -26.41
N VAL A 354 -4.92 -58.33 -26.31
CA VAL A 354 -4.25 -57.48 -25.32
C VAL A 354 -3.93 -56.12 -25.97
N GLU A 355 -4.34 -55.02 -25.33
CA GLU A 355 -4.15 -53.67 -25.86
C GLU A 355 -3.83 -52.67 -24.73
N GLY A 356 -3.13 -51.58 -25.05
CA GLY A 356 -2.89 -50.50 -24.11
C GLY A 356 -4.10 -49.57 -23.94
N CYS A 357 -4.19 -48.92 -22.78
CA CYS A 357 -5.26 -47.97 -22.46
C CYS A 357 -5.34 -46.82 -23.49
N LEU A 358 -4.22 -46.13 -23.73
CA LEU A 358 -4.19 -44.96 -24.58
C LEU A 358 -4.34 -45.35 -26.06
N SER A 359 -3.74 -46.48 -26.47
CA SER A 359 -3.91 -47.06 -27.81
C SER A 359 -5.39 -47.28 -28.13
N PHE A 360 -6.17 -47.82 -27.19
CA PHE A 360 -7.61 -47.99 -27.35
C PHE A 360 -8.37 -46.65 -27.36
N LEU A 361 -8.15 -45.79 -26.35
CA LEU A 361 -8.88 -44.53 -26.22
C LEU A 361 -8.69 -43.62 -27.44
N ASN A 362 -7.48 -43.55 -28.00
CA ASN A 362 -7.21 -42.77 -29.21
C ASN A 362 -8.06 -43.25 -30.39
N ARG A 363 -8.11 -44.56 -30.64
CA ARG A 363 -8.93 -45.16 -31.71
C ARG A 363 -10.42 -44.91 -31.46
N PHE A 364 -10.86 -45.08 -30.22
CA PHE A 364 -12.24 -44.81 -29.83
C PHE A 364 -12.64 -43.35 -30.10
N TYR A 365 -11.83 -42.37 -29.68
CA TYR A 365 -12.15 -40.96 -29.90
C TYR A 365 -11.91 -40.45 -31.32
N ARG A 366 -11.18 -41.19 -32.16
CA ARG A 366 -11.13 -40.98 -33.61
C ARG A 366 -12.36 -41.54 -34.34
N GLY A 367 -13.20 -42.32 -33.66
CA GLY A 367 -14.37 -42.96 -34.24
C GLY A 367 -14.10 -44.31 -34.91
N ASP A 368 -12.89 -44.88 -34.75
CA ASP A 368 -12.53 -46.20 -35.30
C ASP A 368 -13.31 -47.34 -34.62
N ILE A 369 -13.80 -47.10 -33.40
CA ILE A 369 -14.56 -48.05 -32.57
C ILE A 369 -15.74 -47.30 -31.98
N THR A 370 -16.96 -47.86 -32.09
CA THR A 370 -18.19 -47.25 -31.57
C THR A 370 -18.89 -48.09 -30.50
N GLU A 371 -18.67 -49.40 -30.47
CA GLU A 371 -19.22 -50.32 -29.46
C GLU A 371 -18.24 -51.46 -29.14
N LEU A 372 -18.35 -52.02 -27.94
CA LEU A 372 -17.57 -53.20 -27.53
C LEU A 372 -18.38 -54.10 -26.60
N LYS A 373 -19.10 -55.08 -27.14
CA LYS A 373 -19.93 -56.03 -26.37
C LYS A 373 -19.17 -57.31 -26.05
N LYS A 374 -18.13 -57.20 -25.22
CA LYS A 374 -17.25 -58.32 -24.84
C LYS A 374 -17.00 -58.35 -23.34
N LYS A 375 -16.58 -59.50 -22.83
CA LYS A 375 -16.06 -59.64 -21.46
C LYS A 375 -14.61 -59.17 -21.41
N VAL A 376 -14.34 -58.09 -20.69
CA VAL A 376 -13.04 -57.39 -20.71
C VAL A 376 -12.42 -57.24 -19.32
N ALA A 377 -11.10 -57.36 -19.25
CA ALA A 377 -10.34 -56.99 -18.05
C ALA A 377 -9.60 -55.67 -18.26
N VAL A 378 -9.58 -54.80 -17.25
CA VAL A 378 -8.73 -53.61 -17.21
C VAL A 378 -7.71 -53.77 -16.09
N ILE A 379 -6.42 -53.74 -16.41
CA ILE A 379 -5.32 -53.89 -15.45
C ILE A 379 -4.78 -52.51 -15.10
N GLY A 380 -4.95 -52.08 -13.87
CA GLY A 380 -4.36 -50.83 -13.39
C GLY A 380 -5.13 -50.22 -12.23
N ASP A 381 -4.42 -49.37 -11.48
CA ASP A 381 -4.87 -48.88 -10.17
C ASP A 381 -5.08 -47.36 -10.14
N GLY A 382 -4.75 -46.64 -11.22
CA GLY A 382 -4.83 -45.18 -11.30
C GLY A 382 -6.05 -44.65 -12.07
N ASN A 383 -6.26 -43.33 -12.03
CA ASN A 383 -7.43 -42.65 -12.64
C ASN A 383 -7.69 -43.02 -14.11
N ALA A 384 -6.63 -43.24 -14.91
CA ALA A 384 -6.78 -43.66 -16.32
C ALA A 384 -7.41 -45.05 -16.47
N ALA A 385 -7.13 -45.99 -15.55
CA ALA A 385 -7.73 -47.32 -15.56
C ALA A 385 -9.23 -47.25 -15.24
N PHE A 386 -9.62 -46.42 -14.27
CA PHE A 386 -11.03 -46.21 -13.92
C PHE A 386 -11.80 -45.49 -15.03
N ASP A 387 -11.23 -44.44 -15.64
CA ASP A 387 -11.85 -43.73 -16.77
C ASP A 387 -12.05 -44.68 -17.98
N LEU A 388 -11.04 -45.51 -18.28
CA LEU A 388 -11.14 -46.54 -19.31
C LEU A 388 -12.24 -47.56 -18.98
N ALA A 389 -12.27 -48.11 -17.76
CA ALA A 389 -13.26 -49.09 -17.35
C ALA A 389 -14.70 -48.54 -17.48
N ARG A 390 -14.89 -47.29 -17.06
CA ARG A 390 -16.16 -46.55 -17.16
C ARG A 390 -16.54 -46.24 -18.60
N THR A 391 -15.58 -45.95 -19.46
CA THR A 391 -15.78 -45.75 -20.90
C THR A 391 -16.17 -47.06 -21.59
N LEU A 392 -15.47 -48.16 -21.30
CA LEU A 392 -15.77 -49.49 -21.84
C LEU A 392 -17.18 -49.97 -21.45
N SER A 393 -17.56 -49.77 -20.18
CA SER A 393 -18.90 -50.10 -19.69
C SER A 393 -20.00 -49.34 -20.44
N ARG A 394 -19.80 -48.04 -20.72
CA ARG A 394 -20.75 -47.20 -21.47
C ARG A 394 -20.97 -47.64 -22.91
N ILE A 395 -19.97 -48.25 -23.54
CA ILE A 395 -20.05 -48.76 -24.91
C ILE A 395 -20.46 -50.24 -24.99
N GLY A 396 -20.89 -50.81 -23.86
CA GLY A 396 -21.53 -52.12 -23.80
C GLY A 396 -20.65 -53.28 -23.31
N ALA A 397 -19.44 -53.02 -22.80
CA ALA A 397 -18.55 -54.08 -22.34
C ALA A 397 -18.93 -54.59 -20.93
N ASP A 398 -18.73 -55.87 -20.67
CA ASP A 398 -18.76 -56.44 -19.32
C ASP A 398 -17.36 -56.33 -18.71
N VAL A 399 -17.17 -55.35 -17.82
CA VAL A 399 -15.85 -54.88 -17.38
C VAL A 399 -15.51 -55.41 -15.98
N THR A 400 -14.35 -56.04 -15.86
CA THR A 400 -13.71 -56.33 -14.56
C THR A 400 -12.39 -55.58 -14.44
N LEU A 401 -12.24 -54.74 -13.41
CA LEU A 401 -11.00 -54.06 -13.09
C LEU A 401 -10.13 -54.94 -12.17
N LEU A 402 -8.87 -55.15 -12.57
CA LEU A 402 -7.89 -55.93 -11.82
C LEU A 402 -6.92 -54.96 -11.12
N SER A 403 -7.05 -54.87 -9.81
CA SER A 403 -6.26 -53.99 -8.94
C SER A 403 -5.18 -54.77 -8.22
N TRP A 404 -3.94 -54.27 -8.23
CA TRP A 404 -2.83 -54.84 -7.46
C TRP A 404 -2.97 -54.53 -5.98
N PHE A 405 -3.60 -53.42 -5.65
CA PHE A 405 -3.85 -52.97 -4.27
C PHE A 405 -5.12 -53.63 -3.71
N GLY A 406 -5.25 -53.66 -2.39
CA GLY A 406 -6.55 -53.90 -1.76
C GLY A 406 -7.49 -52.73 -2.01
N LYS A 407 -8.80 -52.97 -1.97
CA LYS A 407 -9.83 -51.98 -2.33
C LYS A 407 -9.69 -50.62 -1.63
N GLU A 408 -9.28 -50.60 -0.36
CA GLU A 408 -9.07 -49.39 0.44
C GLU A 408 -7.71 -48.70 0.17
N GLU A 409 -6.82 -49.37 -0.54
CA GLU A 409 -5.43 -48.96 -0.81
C GLU A 409 -5.23 -48.50 -2.28
N ILE A 410 -6.30 -48.49 -3.08
CA ILE A 410 -6.25 -48.09 -4.49
C ILE A 410 -5.91 -46.59 -4.59
N PRO A 411 -4.88 -46.20 -5.39
CA PRO A 411 -4.40 -44.82 -5.49
C PRO A 411 -5.25 -43.90 -6.38
N ALA A 412 -6.24 -44.41 -7.11
CA ALA A 412 -7.18 -43.59 -7.87
C ALA A 412 -8.05 -42.71 -6.96
N ASP A 413 -8.58 -41.62 -7.51
CA ASP A 413 -9.43 -40.68 -6.80
C ASP A 413 -10.67 -41.41 -6.23
N PRO A 414 -11.04 -41.21 -4.96
CA PRO A 414 -12.17 -41.91 -4.34
C PRO A 414 -13.49 -41.78 -5.11
N GLU A 415 -13.73 -40.63 -5.77
CA GLU A 415 -14.92 -40.43 -6.60
C GLU A 415 -14.94 -41.32 -7.85
N GLU A 416 -13.78 -41.61 -8.45
CA GLU A 416 -13.67 -42.51 -9.61
C GLU A 416 -13.93 -43.97 -9.21
N ILE A 417 -13.41 -44.39 -8.05
CA ILE A 417 -13.67 -45.72 -7.48
C ILE A 417 -15.16 -45.89 -7.16
N ARG A 418 -15.76 -44.90 -6.48
CA ARG A 418 -17.20 -44.90 -6.17
C ARG A 418 -18.04 -44.93 -7.45
N GLY A 419 -17.72 -44.07 -8.42
CA GLY A 419 -18.42 -43.99 -9.70
C GLY A 419 -18.39 -45.30 -10.48
N ALA A 420 -17.25 -45.99 -10.51
CA ALA A 420 -17.12 -47.30 -11.16
C ALA A 420 -18.00 -48.38 -10.49
N LEU A 421 -18.01 -48.43 -9.15
CA LEU A 421 -18.84 -49.37 -8.39
C LEU A 421 -20.34 -49.11 -8.59
N GLU A 422 -20.76 -47.83 -8.53
CA GLU A 422 -22.14 -47.41 -8.76
C GLU A 422 -22.63 -47.71 -10.20
N GLU A 423 -21.71 -47.69 -11.17
CA GLU A 423 -21.97 -48.08 -12.56
C GLU A 423 -21.89 -49.60 -12.79
N GLY A 424 -21.71 -50.38 -11.72
CA GLY A 424 -21.73 -51.85 -11.74
C GLY A 424 -20.46 -52.50 -12.28
N ILE A 425 -19.32 -51.80 -12.25
CA ILE A 425 -18.02 -52.36 -12.67
C ILE A 425 -17.45 -53.18 -11.52
N ALA A 426 -17.13 -54.45 -11.78
CA ALA A 426 -16.53 -55.32 -10.79
C ALA A 426 -15.06 -54.96 -10.55
N ILE A 427 -14.64 -54.81 -9.29
CA ILE A 427 -13.24 -54.62 -8.92
C ILE A 427 -12.76 -55.90 -8.24
N ARG A 428 -11.75 -56.54 -8.85
CA ARG A 428 -11.03 -57.67 -8.27
C ARG A 428 -9.70 -57.15 -7.74
N ASP A 429 -9.67 -56.90 -6.45
CA ASP A 429 -8.51 -56.34 -5.74
C ASP A 429 -7.48 -57.43 -5.40
N ARG A 430 -6.32 -56.99 -4.91
CA ARG A 430 -5.18 -57.85 -4.54
C ARG A 430 -4.80 -58.88 -5.60
N THR A 431 -4.88 -58.51 -6.87
CA THR A 431 -4.75 -59.43 -8.00
C THR A 431 -3.76 -58.86 -9.01
N ARG A 432 -2.63 -59.55 -9.22
CA ARG A 432 -1.62 -59.17 -10.22
C ARG A 432 -1.57 -60.20 -11.34
N VAL A 433 -1.61 -59.72 -12.58
CA VAL A 433 -1.42 -60.54 -13.78
C VAL A 433 0.06 -60.87 -13.95
N VAL A 434 0.38 -62.15 -14.12
CA VAL A 434 1.76 -62.65 -14.29
C VAL A 434 2.02 -63.28 -15.66
N ALA A 435 0.98 -63.62 -16.42
CA ALA A 435 1.08 -64.03 -17.82
C ALA A 435 -0.29 -63.89 -18.51
N PHE A 436 -0.26 -63.68 -19.82
CA PHE A 436 -1.40 -63.75 -20.73
C PHE A 436 -1.35 -65.11 -21.44
N LEU A 437 -2.44 -65.87 -21.40
CA LEU A 437 -2.52 -67.22 -21.94
C LEU A 437 -3.50 -67.25 -23.12
N GLY A 438 -3.10 -67.92 -24.20
CA GLY A 438 -3.88 -67.97 -25.43
C GLY A 438 -3.53 -69.15 -26.32
N ALA A 439 -4.40 -69.44 -27.27
CA ALA A 439 -4.22 -70.41 -28.34
C ALA A 439 -4.29 -69.68 -29.70
N ASP A 440 -3.57 -70.19 -30.71
CA ASP A 440 -3.55 -69.61 -32.07
C ASP A 440 -3.24 -68.11 -32.14
N GLY A 441 -2.42 -67.61 -31.21
CA GLY A 441 -2.04 -66.19 -31.14
C GLY A 441 -3.10 -65.25 -30.55
N ARG A 442 -4.22 -65.79 -30.05
CA ARG A 442 -5.34 -65.01 -29.48
C ARG A 442 -5.51 -65.28 -27.99
N LEU A 443 -5.82 -64.23 -27.23
CA LEU A 443 -6.04 -64.30 -25.79
C LEU A 443 -7.26 -65.17 -25.43
N GLU A 444 -7.11 -66.05 -24.44
CA GLU A 444 -8.22 -66.81 -23.82
C GLU A 444 -8.37 -66.51 -22.32
N ARG A 445 -7.25 -66.47 -21.58
CA ARG A 445 -7.21 -66.43 -20.11
C ARG A 445 -6.06 -65.60 -19.57
N LEU A 446 -6.24 -65.05 -18.38
CA LEU A 446 -5.18 -64.36 -17.63
C LEU A 446 -4.65 -65.26 -16.52
N LYS A 447 -3.33 -65.40 -16.37
CA LYS A 447 -2.75 -66.02 -15.18
C LYS A 447 -2.54 -64.97 -14.10
N CYS A 448 -3.30 -65.03 -13.03
CA CYS A 448 -3.30 -64.06 -11.95
C CYS A 448 -2.81 -64.68 -10.63
N ARG A 449 -2.07 -63.91 -9.83
CA ARG A 449 -1.68 -64.28 -8.46
C ARG A 449 -2.13 -63.24 -7.44
N PRO A 450 -2.45 -63.66 -6.20
CA PRO A 450 -2.77 -62.74 -5.14
C PRO A 450 -1.55 -61.90 -4.73
N THR A 451 -1.80 -60.66 -4.33
CA THR A 451 -0.81 -59.72 -3.80
C THR A 451 -1.04 -59.41 -2.32
N LYS A 452 0.01 -58.94 -1.66
CA LYS A 452 -0.03 -58.35 -0.33
C LYS A 452 0.75 -57.03 -0.33
N PRO A 453 0.47 -56.08 0.57
CA PRO A 453 1.29 -54.87 0.71
C PRO A 453 2.78 -55.24 0.93
N GLY A 454 3.65 -54.63 0.14
CA GLY A 454 5.10 -54.73 0.32
C GLY A 454 5.61 -53.75 1.38
N PRO A 455 6.95 -53.66 1.56
CA PRO A 455 7.53 -52.57 2.33
C PRO A 455 7.19 -51.22 1.66
N PRO A 456 6.86 -50.18 2.45
CA PRO A 456 6.69 -48.82 1.93
C PRO A 456 7.96 -48.33 1.20
N ASP A 457 7.77 -47.65 0.08
CA ASP A 457 8.86 -46.93 -0.61
C ASP A 457 9.23 -45.62 0.12
N GLU A 458 10.16 -44.84 -0.46
CA GLU A 458 10.60 -43.55 0.08
C GLU A 458 9.47 -42.52 0.22
N ASN A 459 8.38 -42.69 -0.52
CA ASN A 459 7.17 -41.86 -0.44
C ASN A 459 6.11 -42.46 0.50
N GLY A 460 6.42 -43.54 1.20
CA GLY A 460 5.51 -44.25 2.10
C GLY A 460 4.50 -45.16 1.40
N ILE A 461 4.62 -45.38 0.10
CA ILE A 461 3.69 -46.23 -0.67
C ILE A 461 4.09 -47.70 -0.53
N ALA A 462 3.23 -48.50 0.07
CA ALA A 462 3.42 -49.95 0.21
C ALA A 462 3.06 -50.69 -1.08
N TRP A 463 3.97 -50.67 -2.07
CA TRP A 463 3.74 -51.31 -3.37
C TRP A 463 3.40 -52.80 -3.23
N PRO A 464 2.30 -53.30 -3.84
CA PRO A 464 1.89 -54.68 -3.70
C PRO A 464 2.90 -55.67 -4.29
N VAL A 465 3.28 -56.67 -3.48
CA VAL A 465 4.14 -57.78 -3.89
C VAL A 465 3.33 -59.07 -4.01
N ILE A 466 3.74 -59.95 -4.93
CA ILE A 466 3.09 -61.26 -5.12
C ILE A 466 3.26 -62.09 -3.85
N VAL A 467 2.20 -62.75 -3.40
CA VAL A 467 2.29 -63.73 -2.30
C VAL A 467 3.03 -64.96 -2.83
N GLU A 468 4.24 -65.23 -2.32
CA GLU A 468 5.02 -66.40 -2.71
C GLU A 468 4.28 -67.71 -2.46
N LYS A 469 4.42 -68.68 -3.37
CA LYS A 469 3.78 -70.01 -3.33
C LYS A 469 2.24 -69.99 -3.28
N SER A 470 1.60 -68.87 -3.60
CA SER A 470 0.15 -68.80 -3.75
C SER A 470 -0.35 -69.52 -5.01
N GLU A 471 -1.56 -70.07 -4.93
CA GLU A 471 -2.25 -70.64 -6.09
C GLU A 471 -2.55 -69.55 -7.12
N ALA A 472 -2.30 -69.85 -8.40
CA ALA A 472 -2.65 -68.97 -9.49
C ALA A 472 -4.11 -69.22 -9.91
N SER A 473 -4.84 -68.16 -10.20
CA SER A 473 -6.19 -68.25 -10.80
C SER A 473 -6.13 -67.88 -12.27
N GLU A 474 -6.97 -68.50 -13.08
CA GLU A 474 -6.98 -68.32 -14.55
C GLU A 474 -8.33 -67.82 -15.08
N PRO A 475 -8.78 -66.59 -14.74
CA PRO A 475 -10.03 -66.05 -15.24
C PRO A 475 -10.02 -65.85 -16.77
N GLU A 476 -11.17 -66.14 -17.39
CA GLU A 476 -11.38 -66.02 -18.85
C GLU A 476 -11.87 -64.61 -19.22
N PHE A 477 -11.23 -64.02 -20.24
CA PHE A 477 -11.55 -62.70 -20.81
C PHE A 477 -11.29 -62.70 -22.32
N GLU A 478 -12.13 -62.00 -23.07
CA GLU A 478 -11.99 -61.90 -24.54
C GLU A 478 -11.07 -60.75 -24.96
N ARG A 479 -10.94 -59.72 -24.11
CA ARG A 479 -10.06 -58.57 -24.31
C ARG A 479 -9.47 -58.14 -22.99
N VAL A 480 -8.24 -57.66 -23.01
CA VAL A 480 -7.57 -57.13 -21.83
C VAL A 480 -6.90 -55.82 -22.17
N PHE A 481 -7.09 -54.83 -21.30
CA PHE A 481 -6.49 -53.52 -21.43
C PHE A 481 -5.48 -53.25 -20.33
N VAL A 482 -4.26 -52.87 -20.71
CA VAL A 482 -3.18 -52.52 -19.78
C VAL A 482 -3.17 -51.01 -19.56
N ALA A 483 -3.45 -50.57 -18.33
CA ALA A 483 -3.64 -49.18 -17.93
C ALA A 483 -2.72 -48.80 -16.73
N ILE A 484 -1.43 -49.14 -16.84
CA ILE A 484 -0.43 -48.97 -15.76
C ILE A 484 0.50 -47.75 -15.96
N GLY A 485 0.09 -46.81 -16.81
CA GLY A 485 0.84 -45.59 -17.13
C GLY A 485 1.38 -45.57 -18.56
N GLN A 486 2.24 -44.59 -18.83
CA GLN A 486 2.80 -44.32 -20.16
C GLN A 486 4.32 -44.25 -20.08
N THR A 487 4.98 -44.33 -21.22
CA THR A 487 6.44 -44.21 -21.36
C THR A 487 6.80 -43.25 -22.48
N GLY A 488 8.07 -42.84 -22.54
CA GLY A 488 8.57 -41.98 -23.58
C GLY A 488 8.38 -42.61 -24.97
N PRO A 489 7.91 -41.85 -25.97
CA PRO A 489 7.66 -42.39 -27.30
C PRO A 489 8.95 -42.70 -28.07
N PHE A 490 10.10 -42.18 -27.61
CA PHE A 490 11.39 -42.30 -28.29
C PHE A 490 12.23 -43.46 -27.74
N THR A 491 13.14 -43.97 -28.56
CA THR A 491 14.05 -45.05 -28.16
C THR A 491 15.09 -44.53 -27.18
N PRO A 492 15.21 -45.09 -25.96
CA PRO A 492 16.22 -44.70 -24.99
C PRO A 492 17.64 -44.75 -25.55
N GLY A 493 18.45 -43.73 -25.22
CA GLY A 493 19.87 -43.67 -25.60
C GLY A 493 20.15 -43.40 -27.09
N GLN A 494 19.12 -43.31 -27.94
CA GLN A 494 19.26 -42.91 -29.34
C GLN A 494 18.89 -41.43 -29.50
N PRO A 495 19.75 -40.59 -30.11
CA PRO A 495 19.40 -39.21 -30.41
C PRO A 495 18.29 -39.15 -31.47
N LEU A 496 17.43 -38.14 -31.37
CA LEU A 496 16.38 -37.84 -32.35
C LEU A 496 16.81 -36.60 -33.15
N GLY A 497 17.48 -36.82 -34.28
CA GLY A 497 18.28 -35.76 -34.90
C GLY A 497 19.34 -35.27 -33.92
N ASP A 498 19.35 -33.96 -33.63
CA ASP A 498 20.25 -33.34 -32.64
C ASP A 498 19.65 -33.27 -31.22
N LEU A 499 18.41 -33.75 -31.03
CA LEU A 499 17.77 -33.79 -29.71
C LEU A 499 18.28 -34.99 -28.91
N LYS A 500 18.63 -34.74 -27.64
CA LYS A 500 19.01 -35.79 -26.69
C LYS A 500 17.77 -36.41 -26.07
N ILE A 501 17.78 -37.73 -25.94
CA ILE A 501 16.70 -38.53 -25.35
C ILE A 501 17.18 -39.17 -24.05
N THR A 502 16.33 -39.18 -23.02
CA THR A 502 16.64 -39.78 -21.72
C THR A 502 16.55 -41.31 -21.78
N ASP A 503 17.05 -41.99 -20.75
CA ASP A 503 16.97 -43.46 -20.62
C ASP A 503 15.52 -43.98 -20.52
N TYR A 504 14.56 -43.08 -20.32
CA TYR A 504 13.12 -43.38 -20.25
C TYR A 504 12.36 -42.99 -21.52
N GLY A 505 13.06 -42.53 -22.57
CA GLY A 505 12.48 -42.20 -23.87
C GLY A 505 11.84 -40.81 -23.98
N PHE A 506 12.17 -39.88 -23.06
CA PHE A 506 11.67 -38.50 -23.05
C PHE A 506 12.71 -37.53 -23.62
N ILE A 507 12.28 -36.32 -24.00
CA ILE A 507 13.18 -35.27 -24.48
C ILE A 507 13.98 -34.73 -23.29
N ALA A 508 15.31 -34.73 -23.40
CA ALA A 508 16.18 -34.18 -22.38
C ALA A 508 16.20 -32.63 -22.45
N ALA A 509 15.95 -31.98 -21.31
CA ALA A 509 16.03 -30.54 -21.16
C ALA A 509 16.74 -30.15 -19.85
N ASP A 510 17.32 -28.97 -19.79
CA ASP A 510 17.91 -28.40 -18.57
C ASP A 510 16.83 -27.87 -17.59
N ASP A 511 17.25 -27.38 -16.43
CA ASP A 511 16.35 -26.79 -15.42
C ASP A 511 15.57 -25.55 -15.94
N GLY A 512 16.08 -24.91 -17.00
CA GLY A 512 15.41 -23.82 -17.71
C GLY A 512 14.61 -24.28 -18.92
N PHE A 513 14.36 -25.60 -19.04
CA PHE A 513 13.62 -26.25 -20.13
C PHE A 513 14.25 -26.10 -21.52
N ARG A 514 15.54 -25.77 -21.61
CA ARG A 514 16.27 -25.71 -22.88
C ARG A 514 16.67 -27.09 -23.32
N THR A 515 16.52 -27.37 -24.60
CA THR A 515 17.10 -28.55 -25.21
C THR A 515 18.59 -28.33 -25.50
N GLY A 516 19.26 -29.33 -26.09
CA GLY A 516 20.61 -29.16 -26.61
C GLY A 516 20.73 -28.19 -27.80
N LEU A 517 19.60 -27.75 -28.38
CA LEU A 517 19.55 -26.89 -29.54
C LEU A 517 19.26 -25.42 -29.16
N PRO A 518 19.98 -24.44 -29.74
CA PRO A 518 19.72 -23.03 -29.50
C PRO A 518 18.29 -22.62 -29.88
N HIS A 519 17.62 -21.93 -28.97
CA HIS A 519 16.24 -21.40 -29.12
C HIS A 519 15.16 -22.48 -29.29
N VAL A 520 15.47 -23.72 -28.92
CA VAL A 520 14.51 -24.83 -28.87
C VAL A 520 14.33 -25.27 -27.41
N TYR A 521 13.08 -25.25 -26.95
CA TYR A 521 12.69 -25.61 -25.59
C TYR A 521 11.76 -26.82 -25.59
N ALA A 522 11.64 -27.52 -24.46
CA ALA A 522 10.70 -28.63 -24.31
C ALA A 522 9.95 -28.57 -22.98
N ALA A 523 8.65 -28.89 -22.97
CA ALA A 523 7.79 -28.82 -21.80
C ALA A 523 6.73 -29.94 -21.75
N GLY A 524 6.10 -30.05 -20.57
CA GLY A 524 5.04 -31.00 -20.27
C GLY A 524 5.52 -32.43 -20.20
N ASP A 525 4.58 -33.35 -20.41
CA ASP A 525 4.82 -34.78 -20.28
C ASP A 525 5.85 -35.34 -21.28
N ALA A 526 6.23 -34.57 -22.32
CA ALA A 526 7.33 -34.92 -23.23
C ALA A 526 8.71 -34.91 -22.56
N VAL A 527 8.85 -34.19 -21.43
CA VAL A 527 10.10 -34.04 -20.69
C VAL A 527 10.02 -34.75 -19.33
N THR A 528 8.97 -34.46 -18.56
CA THR A 528 8.84 -34.97 -17.18
C THR A 528 8.27 -36.38 -17.11
N GLY A 529 7.71 -36.88 -18.21
CA GLY A 529 6.79 -38.01 -18.19
C GLY A 529 5.38 -37.63 -17.69
N PRO A 530 4.46 -38.60 -17.65
CA PRO A 530 3.04 -38.36 -17.39
C PRO A 530 2.80 -37.64 -16.08
N SER A 531 2.09 -36.51 -16.16
CA SER A 531 1.84 -35.65 -15.00
C SER A 531 0.39 -35.15 -14.98
N THR A 532 0.07 -34.22 -14.07
CA THR A 532 -1.26 -33.61 -14.02
C THR A 532 -1.35 -32.43 -14.99
N VAL A 533 -2.55 -32.13 -15.49
CA VAL A 533 -2.82 -31.00 -16.41
C VAL A 533 -2.21 -29.70 -15.91
N VAL A 534 -2.32 -29.43 -14.60
CA VAL A 534 -1.81 -28.19 -13.98
C VAL A 534 -0.28 -28.15 -13.96
N ARG A 535 0.40 -29.28 -13.72
CA ARG A 535 1.88 -29.36 -13.80
C ARG A 535 2.37 -29.19 -15.24
N SER A 536 1.69 -29.83 -16.19
CA SER A 536 1.98 -29.66 -17.62
C SER A 536 1.85 -28.19 -18.04
N MET A 537 0.74 -27.51 -17.71
CA MET A 537 0.59 -26.08 -18.01
C MET A 537 1.66 -25.22 -17.32
N ALA A 538 2.06 -25.54 -16.08
CA ALA A 538 3.09 -24.79 -15.36
C ALA A 538 4.44 -24.83 -16.07
N SER A 539 4.85 -26.00 -16.58
CA SER A 539 6.07 -26.12 -17.39
C SER A 539 5.98 -25.32 -18.71
N GLY A 540 4.82 -25.32 -19.38
CA GLY A 540 4.61 -24.53 -20.59
C GLY A 540 4.75 -23.03 -20.35
N ARG A 541 4.19 -22.52 -19.25
CA ARG A 541 4.35 -21.10 -18.87
C ARG A 541 5.78 -20.75 -18.47
N ALA A 542 6.47 -21.65 -17.79
CA ALA A 542 7.88 -21.46 -17.44
C ALA A 542 8.75 -21.34 -18.70
N VAL A 543 8.52 -22.20 -19.70
CA VAL A 543 9.16 -22.10 -21.03
C VAL A 543 8.84 -20.78 -21.71
N ALA A 544 7.56 -20.38 -21.78
CA ALA A 544 7.19 -19.11 -22.40
C ALA A 544 7.89 -17.92 -21.73
N GLY A 545 7.96 -17.90 -20.39
CA GLY A 545 8.70 -16.88 -19.65
C GLY A 545 10.20 -16.87 -19.97
N GLN A 546 10.82 -18.04 -20.14
CA GLN A 546 12.22 -18.16 -20.55
C GLN A 546 12.44 -17.64 -21.97
N ALA A 547 11.56 -18.02 -22.90
CA ALA A 547 11.62 -17.60 -24.29
C ALA A 547 11.40 -16.08 -24.45
N LEU A 548 10.46 -15.49 -23.72
CA LEU A 548 10.25 -14.03 -23.69
C LEU A 548 11.50 -13.26 -23.22
N ARG A 549 12.22 -13.79 -22.22
CA ARG A 549 13.47 -13.21 -21.74
C ARG A 549 14.60 -13.33 -22.76
N GLU A 550 14.77 -14.50 -23.35
CA GLU A 550 15.91 -14.80 -24.22
C GLU A 550 15.74 -14.28 -25.64
N ILE A 551 14.55 -14.39 -26.22
CA ILE A 551 14.24 -14.03 -27.61
C ILE A 551 13.74 -12.59 -27.67
N CYS A 552 12.64 -12.28 -26.98
CA CYS A 552 11.97 -10.98 -27.08
C CYS A 552 12.64 -9.87 -26.24
N LYS A 553 13.62 -10.23 -25.41
CA LYS A 553 14.29 -9.35 -24.42
C LYS A 553 13.31 -8.65 -23.48
N ILE A 554 12.19 -9.30 -23.21
CA ILE A 554 11.21 -8.81 -22.24
C ILE A 554 11.66 -9.31 -20.88
N GLY A 555 11.93 -8.37 -19.98
CA GLY A 555 12.03 -8.69 -18.57
C GLY A 555 10.65 -9.13 -18.09
N VAL A 556 10.34 -10.43 -18.20
CA VAL A 556 9.16 -11.01 -17.57
C VAL A 556 9.46 -10.96 -16.08
N PRO A 557 8.78 -10.10 -15.30
CA PRO A 557 8.95 -10.14 -13.86
C PRO A 557 8.64 -11.57 -13.44
N GLU A 558 9.55 -12.22 -12.71
CA GLU A 558 9.08 -13.32 -11.87
C GLU A 558 8.04 -12.66 -10.97
N HIS A 559 6.76 -12.87 -11.25
CA HIS A 559 5.68 -12.39 -10.43
C HIS A 559 5.68 -13.23 -9.15
N LEU A 560 6.76 -13.10 -8.39
CA LEU A 560 6.92 -13.46 -7.00
C LEU A 560 5.99 -12.50 -6.29
N THR A 561 4.89 -13.05 -5.79
CA THR A 561 4.03 -12.31 -4.89
C THR A 561 4.90 -11.72 -3.79
N ARG A 562 4.95 -10.39 -3.64
CA ARG A 562 5.79 -9.72 -2.64
C ARG A 562 5.15 -9.77 -1.26
N ARG A 563 4.64 -10.95 -0.89
CA ARG A 563 4.01 -11.21 0.38
C ARG A 563 5.11 -11.42 1.44
N PRO A 564 4.93 -10.87 2.65
CA PRO A 564 5.94 -10.98 3.70
C PRO A 564 6.07 -12.43 4.17
N ALA A 565 7.23 -13.04 3.92
CA ALA A 565 7.50 -14.44 4.28
C ALA A 565 7.55 -14.67 5.81
N ASN A 566 7.90 -13.63 6.57
CA ASN A 566 8.00 -13.64 8.03
C ASN A 566 6.67 -13.40 8.76
N LYS A 567 5.60 -13.02 8.07
CA LYS A 567 4.27 -12.85 8.68
C LYS A 567 3.44 -14.10 8.46
N ASP A 568 3.40 -14.96 9.48
CA ASP A 568 2.61 -16.18 9.42
C ASP A 568 1.10 -15.90 9.39
N PHE A 569 0.33 -16.93 9.08
CA PHE A 569 -1.12 -16.86 9.06
C PHE A 569 -1.68 -16.56 10.47
N PRO A 570 -2.83 -15.85 10.58
CA PRO A 570 -3.47 -15.65 11.87
C PRO A 570 -3.93 -17.00 12.46
N ASP A 571 -3.96 -17.08 13.78
CA ASP A 571 -4.61 -18.20 14.48
C ASP A 571 -6.07 -18.31 14.04
N ILE A 572 -6.56 -19.54 13.96
CA ILE A 572 -7.98 -19.79 13.66
C ILE A 572 -8.77 -19.50 14.94
N PRO A 573 -9.67 -18.50 14.96
CA PRO A 573 -10.49 -18.22 16.13
C PRO A 573 -11.33 -19.43 16.54
N THR A 574 -11.44 -19.67 17.84
CA THR A 574 -12.14 -20.84 18.40
C THR A 574 -13.67 -20.78 18.25
N ASP A 575 -14.21 -19.60 17.91
CA ASP A 575 -15.63 -19.34 17.71
C ASP A 575 -16.09 -19.51 16.26
N ILE A 576 -15.19 -19.84 15.32
CA ILE A 576 -15.58 -20.14 13.94
C ILE A 576 -16.41 -21.44 13.91
N PRO A 577 -17.64 -21.43 13.34
CA PRO A 577 -18.47 -22.61 13.28
C PRO A 577 -17.98 -23.62 12.24
N THR A 578 -18.14 -24.90 12.58
CA THR A 578 -17.98 -26.01 11.62
C THR A 578 -19.11 -25.99 10.60
N ARG A 579 -18.78 -26.27 9.34
CA ARG A 579 -19.70 -26.23 8.19
C ARG A 579 -19.35 -27.34 7.22
N SER A 580 -20.32 -28.17 6.87
CA SER A 580 -20.14 -29.24 5.90
C SER A 580 -19.73 -28.72 4.53
N ARG A 581 -18.85 -29.45 3.85
CA ARG A 581 -18.54 -29.20 2.44
C ARG A 581 -19.76 -29.41 1.58
N THR A 582 -19.99 -28.52 0.62
CA THR A 582 -21.06 -28.69 -0.35
C THR A 582 -20.74 -29.85 -1.29
N PRO A 583 -21.54 -30.93 -1.32
CA PRO A 583 -21.28 -32.04 -2.24
C PRO A 583 -21.59 -31.61 -3.67
N MET A 584 -20.78 -32.06 -4.62
CA MET A 584 -21.04 -31.88 -6.05
C MET A 584 -22.29 -32.68 -6.45
N PRO A 585 -23.35 -32.05 -6.98
CA PRO A 585 -24.49 -32.78 -7.52
C PRO A 585 -24.05 -33.64 -8.71
N GLU A 586 -24.50 -34.88 -8.75
CA GLU A 586 -24.19 -35.83 -9.82
C GLU A 586 -25.46 -36.42 -10.44
N THR A 587 -25.38 -36.75 -11.73
CA THR A 587 -26.39 -37.55 -12.41
C THR A 587 -26.45 -38.95 -11.76
N GLN A 588 -27.67 -39.43 -11.50
CA GLN A 588 -27.89 -40.75 -10.90
C GLN A 588 -27.29 -41.89 -11.75
N PRO A 589 -26.73 -42.95 -11.15
CA PRO A 589 -26.05 -44.04 -11.88
C PRO A 589 -26.86 -44.62 -13.04
N ALA A 590 -28.17 -44.86 -12.84
CA ALA A 590 -29.07 -45.38 -13.86
C ALA A 590 -29.16 -44.48 -15.12
N GLY A 591 -29.03 -43.16 -14.95
CA GLY A 591 -29.10 -42.18 -16.03
C GLY A 591 -27.77 -41.94 -16.76
N ARG A 592 -26.62 -42.36 -16.18
CA ARG A 592 -25.27 -42.11 -16.73
C ARG A 592 -24.51 -43.36 -17.21
N ARG A 593 -25.04 -44.57 -16.95
CA ARG A 593 -24.37 -45.84 -17.27
C ARG A 593 -24.26 -46.13 -18.77
N HIS A 594 -25.13 -45.54 -19.60
CA HIS A 594 -25.29 -45.89 -21.02
C HIS A 594 -25.09 -44.70 -21.97
N ASN A 595 -24.48 -43.62 -21.49
CA ASN A 595 -24.19 -42.44 -22.31
C ASN A 595 -22.96 -41.71 -21.77
N PHE A 596 -22.53 -40.69 -22.52
CA PHE A 596 -21.40 -39.83 -22.18
C PHE A 596 -21.83 -38.44 -21.69
N SER A 597 -23.07 -38.30 -21.18
CA SER A 597 -23.51 -37.06 -20.54
C SER A 597 -22.62 -36.74 -19.35
N GLU A 598 -22.40 -35.44 -19.10
CA GLU A 598 -21.57 -35.00 -17.98
C GLU A 598 -22.13 -35.51 -16.66
N VAL A 599 -21.26 -36.11 -15.83
CA VAL A 599 -21.69 -36.73 -14.58
C VAL A 599 -21.93 -35.70 -13.49
N ALA A 600 -20.96 -34.81 -13.27
CA ALA A 600 -21.05 -33.75 -12.28
C ALA A 600 -21.82 -32.56 -12.87
N LEU A 601 -22.84 -32.07 -12.17
CA LEU A 601 -23.79 -31.07 -12.68
C LEU A 601 -23.42 -29.62 -12.33
N GLY A 602 -22.39 -29.41 -11.51
CA GLY A 602 -22.00 -28.09 -11.03
C GLY A 602 -22.79 -27.65 -9.79
N LEU A 603 -22.33 -26.55 -9.18
CA LEU A 603 -22.96 -25.95 -8.01
C LEU A 603 -23.82 -24.74 -8.44
N SER A 604 -24.95 -24.54 -7.78
CA SER A 604 -25.74 -23.32 -7.94
C SER A 604 -25.07 -22.10 -7.31
N GLU A 605 -25.49 -20.91 -7.69
CA GLU A 605 -24.98 -19.64 -7.14
C GLU A 605 -25.07 -19.57 -5.61
N SER A 606 -26.19 -20.02 -5.03
CA SER A 606 -26.39 -20.04 -3.57
C SER A 606 -25.44 -21.02 -2.87
N GLN A 607 -25.18 -22.18 -3.48
CA GLN A 607 -24.20 -23.14 -3.03
C GLN A 607 -22.77 -22.58 -3.10
N ILE A 608 -22.46 -21.80 -4.15
CA ILE A 608 -21.16 -21.14 -4.30
C ILE A 608 -20.96 -20.06 -3.25
N ALA A 609 -21.95 -19.21 -3.00
CA ALA A 609 -21.88 -18.21 -1.94
C ALA A 609 -21.67 -18.87 -0.56
N TYR A 610 -22.37 -19.98 -0.31
CA TYR A 610 -22.17 -20.80 0.90
C TYR A 610 -20.74 -21.34 0.97
N GLU A 611 -20.28 -22.05 -0.06
CA GLU A 611 -18.98 -22.75 -0.08
C GLU A 611 -17.81 -21.77 -0.04
N ALA A 612 -17.86 -20.68 -0.82
CA ALA A 612 -16.87 -19.62 -0.79
C ALA A 612 -16.83 -18.91 0.56
N GLY A 613 -17.99 -18.76 1.22
CA GLY A 613 -18.11 -18.25 2.58
C GLY A 613 -17.48 -19.13 3.66
N ARG A 614 -17.05 -20.36 3.36
CA ARG A 614 -16.27 -21.21 4.29
C ARG A 614 -14.79 -20.82 4.32
N CYS A 615 -14.30 -20.06 3.34
CA CYS A 615 -12.89 -19.66 3.27
C CYS A 615 -12.46 -18.83 4.50
N LEU A 616 -11.37 -19.25 5.16
CA LEU A 616 -10.82 -18.57 6.33
C LEU A 616 -10.04 -17.28 6.00
N GLN A 617 -9.81 -16.99 4.71
CA GLN A 617 -8.99 -15.86 4.27
C GLN A 617 -7.64 -15.78 5.01
N CYS A 618 -6.93 -16.91 5.10
CA CYS A 618 -5.71 -17.04 5.92
C CYS A 618 -4.58 -16.07 5.51
N GLY A 619 -4.55 -15.63 4.25
CA GLY A 619 -3.65 -14.59 3.78
C GLY A 619 -4.04 -13.16 4.15
N VAL A 620 -5.17 -12.96 4.84
CA VAL A 620 -5.81 -11.67 5.12
C VAL A 620 -6.15 -10.94 3.82
N CYS A 621 -5.23 -10.17 3.23
CA CYS A 621 -5.40 -9.67 1.86
C CYS A 621 -5.47 -10.83 0.84
N SER A 622 -6.59 -10.86 0.10
CA SER A 622 -6.86 -11.84 -0.96
C SER A 622 -6.16 -11.56 -2.29
N GLU A 623 -5.52 -10.39 -2.45
CA GLU A 623 -4.93 -9.94 -3.73
C GLU A 623 -5.91 -10.06 -4.90
N CYS A 624 -7.18 -9.73 -4.67
CA CYS A 624 -8.22 -9.60 -5.70
C CYS A 624 -8.11 -8.31 -6.54
N LEU A 625 -7.14 -7.45 -6.22
CA LEU A 625 -6.75 -6.22 -6.94
C LEU A 625 -7.83 -5.14 -7.13
N GLN A 626 -9.03 -5.33 -6.60
CA GLN A 626 -10.11 -4.33 -6.60
C GLN A 626 -9.67 -2.97 -6.04
N CYS A 627 -8.81 -2.98 -5.02
CA CYS A 627 -8.23 -1.78 -4.44
C CYS A 627 -7.23 -1.06 -5.35
N ALA A 628 -6.50 -1.80 -6.19
CA ALA A 628 -5.58 -1.25 -7.16
C ALA A 628 -6.35 -0.63 -8.34
N GLU A 629 -7.40 -1.29 -8.81
CA GLU A 629 -8.29 -0.82 -9.88
C GLU A 629 -8.92 0.54 -9.53
N VAL A 630 -9.59 0.66 -8.38
CA VAL A 630 -10.16 1.96 -7.96
C VAL A 630 -9.10 3.02 -7.62
N CYS A 631 -7.83 2.61 -7.49
CA CYS A 631 -6.72 3.50 -7.24
C CYS A 631 -5.94 3.84 -8.52
N GLU A 632 -6.24 3.28 -9.68
CA GLU A 632 -5.45 3.40 -10.93
C GLU A 632 -5.09 4.85 -11.27
N ALA A 633 -6.08 5.76 -11.23
CA ALA A 633 -5.87 7.19 -11.53
C ALA A 633 -4.93 7.91 -10.55
N ILE A 634 -4.77 7.38 -9.33
CA ILE A 634 -3.86 7.89 -8.30
C ILE A 634 -2.55 7.09 -8.26
N GLY A 635 -2.62 5.81 -8.58
CA GLY A 635 -1.54 4.83 -8.54
C GLY A 635 -0.83 4.73 -7.19
N ALA A 636 -1.56 4.88 -6.08
CA ALA A 636 -0.96 4.78 -4.75
C ALA A 636 -0.88 3.33 -4.25
N VAL A 637 -1.80 2.44 -4.65
CA VAL A 637 -1.77 1.03 -4.24
C VAL A 637 -0.80 0.27 -5.13
N ASN A 638 0.21 -0.36 -4.53
CA ASN A 638 1.18 -1.20 -5.22
C ASN A 638 1.35 -2.53 -4.48
N HIS A 639 0.78 -3.61 -5.03
CA HIS A 639 0.87 -4.95 -4.43
C HIS A 639 2.26 -5.58 -4.54
N ASP A 640 3.15 -4.99 -5.35
CA ASP A 640 4.52 -5.42 -5.60
C ASP A 640 5.56 -4.48 -4.98
N GLU A 641 5.20 -3.70 -3.96
CA GLU A 641 6.14 -2.94 -3.14
C GLU A 641 7.21 -3.88 -2.56
N PRO A 642 8.53 -3.65 -2.76
CA PRO A 642 9.57 -4.44 -2.11
C PRO A 642 9.70 -4.10 -0.63
N GLU A 643 10.26 -5.00 0.15
CA GLU A 643 10.88 -4.61 1.41
C GLU A 643 12.16 -3.81 1.12
N GLU A 644 12.35 -2.69 1.81
CA GLU A 644 13.51 -1.83 1.62
C GLU A 644 14.38 -1.81 2.87
N GLU A 645 15.65 -2.15 2.68
CA GLU A 645 16.69 -1.98 3.71
C GLU A 645 17.68 -0.93 3.23
N TRP A 646 17.99 0.03 4.09
CA TRP A 646 19.04 0.99 3.80
C TRP A 646 19.73 1.48 5.07
N VAL A 647 20.84 2.20 4.87
CA VAL A 647 21.63 2.79 5.94
C VAL A 647 21.40 4.29 5.97
N GLU A 648 20.87 4.78 7.09
CA GLU A 648 20.76 6.20 7.36
C GLU A 648 21.99 6.68 8.13
N HIS A 649 22.58 7.77 7.68
CA HIS A 649 23.73 8.41 8.32
C HIS A 649 23.27 9.64 9.11
N ALA A 650 23.69 9.75 10.37
CA ALA A 650 23.33 10.86 11.24
C ALA A 650 24.49 11.28 12.15
N GLY A 651 24.61 12.57 12.45
CA GLY A 651 25.61 13.08 13.41
C GLY A 651 25.23 12.82 14.86
N VAL A 652 23.92 12.78 15.14
CA VAL A 652 23.32 12.57 16.46
C VAL A 652 22.11 11.64 16.33
N VAL A 653 21.93 10.76 17.32
CA VAL A 653 20.75 9.89 17.43
C VAL A 653 20.00 10.22 18.70
N ILE A 654 18.69 10.48 18.59
CA ILE A 654 17.77 10.65 19.71
C ILE A 654 16.89 9.40 19.81
N ILE A 655 16.98 8.69 20.93
CA ILE A 655 16.10 7.56 21.24
C ILE A 655 14.99 8.07 22.14
N ALA A 656 13.77 8.13 21.60
CA ALA A 656 12.56 8.55 22.29
C ALA A 656 11.65 7.38 22.67
N ASP A 657 11.82 6.23 22.01
CA ASP A 657 11.25 4.94 22.38
C ASP A 657 12.38 3.91 22.58
N PRO A 658 12.65 3.45 23.81
CA PRO A 658 13.74 2.51 24.08
C PRO A 658 13.50 1.11 23.50
N ASP A 659 12.25 0.71 23.27
CA ASP A 659 11.93 -0.64 22.79
C ASP A 659 12.16 -0.78 21.28
N MET A 660 12.29 0.36 20.60
CA MET A 660 12.56 0.49 19.17
C MET A 660 14.04 0.52 18.81
N ALA A 661 14.95 0.65 19.77
CA ALA A 661 16.37 0.87 19.50
C ALA A 661 17.23 -0.27 20.09
N PRO A 662 18.18 -0.83 19.32
CA PRO A 662 19.13 -1.78 19.87
C PRO A 662 20.03 -1.11 20.93
N ALA A 663 20.59 -1.91 21.84
CA ALA A 663 21.46 -1.41 22.88
C ALA A 663 22.70 -0.71 22.30
N VAL A 664 22.85 0.58 22.61
CA VAL A 664 23.97 1.41 22.13
C VAL A 664 24.49 2.31 23.25
N LYS A 665 25.82 2.42 23.35
CA LYS A 665 26.53 3.28 24.32
C LYS A 665 27.15 4.49 23.60
N GLY A 666 27.35 5.59 24.31
CA GLY A 666 28.06 6.78 23.83
C GLY A 666 27.29 8.07 24.12
N ASP A 667 28.03 9.15 24.39
CA ASP A 667 27.48 10.43 24.83
C ASP A 667 26.68 11.16 23.74
N ASP A 668 26.86 10.75 22.48
CA ASP A 668 26.17 11.28 21.30
C ASP A 668 24.82 10.59 21.02
N VAL A 669 24.45 9.60 21.84
CA VAL A 669 23.14 8.97 21.85
C VAL A 669 22.30 9.63 22.94
N ILE A 670 21.37 10.47 22.51
CA ILE A 670 20.51 11.22 23.43
C ILE A 670 19.29 10.37 23.79
N ARG A 671 18.99 10.28 25.09
CA ARG A 671 17.84 9.52 25.61
C ARG A 671 16.73 10.47 26.02
N ALA A 672 15.62 10.45 25.29
CA ALA A 672 14.47 11.32 25.51
C ALA A 672 13.32 10.66 26.31
N TYR A 673 13.60 9.52 26.96
CA TYR A 673 12.67 8.76 27.79
C TYR A 673 13.09 8.78 29.27
N GLY A 674 12.11 8.58 30.16
CA GLY A 674 12.34 8.42 31.60
C GLY A 674 12.58 6.95 31.98
N PRO A 675 12.80 6.65 33.27
CA PRO A 675 12.85 5.27 33.75
C PRO A 675 11.56 4.51 33.41
N ARG A 676 11.66 3.22 33.04
CA ARG A 676 10.47 2.39 32.72
C ARG A 676 9.44 2.32 33.85
N SER A 677 9.84 2.55 35.10
CA SER A 677 8.96 2.57 36.27
C SER A 677 8.16 3.87 36.45
N SER A 678 8.47 4.92 35.69
CA SER A 678 7.78 6.22 35.82
C SER A 678 6.46 6.24 35.05
N LYS A 679 5.40 6.81 35.65
CA LYS A 679 4.13 7.02 34.95
C LYS A 679 4.34 8.00 33.77
N PRO A 680 3.71 7.77 32.60
CA PRO A 680 3.74 8.71 31.50
C PRO A 680 3.17 10.07 31.93
N ASP A 681 3.98 11.12 31.81
CA ASP A 681 3.54 12.51 31.91
C ASP A 681 3.94 13.21 30.62
N VAL A 682 2.94 13.54 29.79
CA VAL A 682 3.13 14.13 28.47
C VAL A 682 3.91 15.45 28.54
N CYS A 683 3.70 16.27 29.57
CA CYS A 683 4.42 17.54 29.72
C CYS A 683 5.90 17.30 30.08
N ALA A 684 6.18 16.33 30.94
CA ALA A 684 7.54 15.92 31.26
C ALA A 684 8.24 15.30 30.03
N MET A 685 7.54 14.49 29.24
CA MET A 685 8.04 13.91 27.99
C MET A 685 8.34 15.00 26.96
N MET A 686 7.42 15.94 26.72
CA MET A 686 7.68 17.06 25.81
C MET A 686 8.90 17.87 26.25
N THR A 687 9.04 18.15 27.55
CA THR A 687 10.21 18.86 28.08
C THR A 687 11.51 18.09 27.85
N ARG A 688 11.50 16.76 28.04
CA ARG A 688 12.65 15.91 27.68
C ARG A 688 12.95 15.96 26.18
N GLY A 689 11.94 15.89 25.32
CA GLY A 689 12.10 16.02 23.87
C GLY A 689 12.73 17.35 23.45
N PHE A 690 12.29 18.47 24.05
CA PHE A 690 12.91 19.77 23.83
C PHE A 690 14.35 19.82 24.32
N ALA A 691 14.63 19.32 25.53
CA ALA A 691 16.00 19.23 26.04
C ALA A 691 16.90 18.38 25.12
N SER A 692 16.38 17.28 24.58
CA SER A 692 17.10 16.44 23.62
C SER A 692 17.38 17.14 22.30
N ALA A 693 16.43 17.93 21.77
CA ALA A 693 16.67 18.77 20.61
C ALA A 693 17.73 19.84 20.88
N ALA A 694 17.73 20.44 22.08
CA ALA A 694 18.73 21.41 22.49
C ALA A 694 20.14 20.79 22.56
N GLN A 695 20.24 19.60 23.16
CA GLN A 695 21.51 18.87 23.23
C GLN A 695 22.01 18.46 21.84
N ALA A 696 21.11 18.04 20.94
CA ALA A 696 21.48 17.74 19.55
C ALA A 696 22.00 18.99 18.82
N LEU A 697 21.35 20.15 19.01
CA LEU A 697 21.79 21.42 18.46
C LEU A 697 23.22 21.77 18.94
N VAL A 698 23.49 21.65 20.24
CA VAL A 698 24.84 21.90 20.81
C VAL A 698 25.87 20.92 20.24
N LEU A 699 25.55 19.62 20.17
CA LEU A 699 26.48 18.59 19.67
C LEU A 699 26.85 18.78 18.20
N LEU A 700 25.91 19.24 17.36
CA LEU A 700 26.15 19.53 15.94
C LEU A 700 26.97 20.81 15.71
N GLY A 701 27.12 21.64 16.75
CA GLY A 701 27.93 22.85 16.73
C GLY A 701 27.44 23.92 15.73
N ASN A 702 28.30 24.90 15.47
CA ASN A 702 28.03 26.15 14.74
C ASN A 702 27.81 25.99 13.21
N THR A 703 27.34 24.82 12.77
CA THR A 703 27.11 24.49 11.36
C THR A 703 25.83 25.10 10.79
N ALA A 704 24.88 25.50 11.64
CA ALA A 704 23.77 26.37 11.24
C ALA A 704 24.20 27.84 11.40
N HIS A 705 24.21 28.62 10.32
CA HIS A 705 24.46 30.06 10.38
C HIS A 705 23.38 30.75 11.22
N MET A 706 23.57 30.83 12.54
CA MET A 706 22.72 31.61 13.43
C MET A 706 23.04 33.09 13.22
N GLN A 707 22.01 33.88 12.90
CA GLN A 707 22.16 35.32 12.76
C GLN A 707 22.51 35.92 14.13
N LYS A 708 23.44 36.88 14.16
CA LYS A 708 23.88 37.58 15.38
C LYS A 708 23.52 39.06 15.31
N GLY A 709 23.33 39.68 16.48
CA GLY A 709 23.02 41.10 16.58
C GLY A 709 21.70 41.49 15.92
N ASN A 710 21.67 42.63 15.24
CA ASN A 710 20.51 43.12 14.52
C ASN A 710 20.55 42.68 13.06
N GLY A 711 19.46 42.09 12.57
CA GLY A 711 19.28 41.81 11.15
C GLY A 711 17.88 42.21 10.68
N MET A 712 17.76 42.55 9.41
CA MET A 712 16.46 42.79 8.80
C MET A 712 15.92 41.50 8.19
N SER A 713 14.71 41.11 8.61
CA SER A 713 13.89 40.16 7.85
C SER A 713 12.97 40.99 6.96
N PHE A 714 13.26 41.00 5.67
CA PHE A 714 12.38 41.57 4.66
C PHE A 714 11.36 40.51 4.25
N TYR A 715 10.08 40.87 4.19
CA TYR A 715 9.12 40.08 3.45
C TYR A 715 9.38 40.36 1.97
N GLN A 716 9.57 39.32 1.14
CA GLN A 716 9.58 39.56 -0.31
C GLN A 716 8.21 40.15 -0.68
N PRO A 717 8.15 41.31 -1.36
CA PRO A 717 6.88 41.87 -1.78
C PRO A 717 6.18 40.86 -2.69
N ASP A 718 4.87 40.71 -2.49
CA ASP A 718 4.04 39.90 -3.38
C ASP A 718 4.26 40.35 -4.84
N PRO A 719 4.41 39.43 -5.80
CA PRO A 719 4.53 39.77 -7.20
C PRO A 719 3.40 40.71 -7.64
N GLY A 720 3.74 41.55 -8.63
CA GLY A 720 2.80 42.54 -9.13
C GLY A 720 1.45 41.94 -9.52
N LEU A 721 0.35 42.57 -9.11
CA LEU A 721 -0.95 42.33 -9.74
C LEU A 721 -0.78 42.65 -11.23
N SER A 722 -0.85 41.64 -12.09
CA SER A 722 -0.95 41.88 -13.53
C SER A 722 -2.22 42.69 -13.81
N PRO A 723 -2.18 43.77 -14.60
CA PRO A 723 -3.41 44.46 -14.99
C PRO A 723 -4.36 43.53 -15.76
N ASP A 724 -3.82 42.57 -16.53
CA ASP A 724 -4.59 41.62 -17.32
C ASP A 724 -5.11 40.47 -16.46
N ILE A 725 -6.43 40.44 -16.24
CA ILE A 725 -7.12 39.39 -15.49
C ILE A 725 -7.28 38.15 -16.38
N ARG A 726 -6.59 37.07 -16.02
CA ARG A 726 -6.63 35.77 -16.70
C ARG A 726 -6.82 34.69 -15.64
N ILE A 727 -8.03 34.17 -15.56
CA ILE A 727 -8.48 33.25 -14.51
C ILE A 727 -8.37 31.81 -15.01
N GLY A 728 -7.67 30.98 -14.23
CA GLY A 728 -7.68 29.53 -14.36
C GLY A 728 -8.58 28.89 -13.32
N VAL A 729 -9.51 28.04 -13.73
CA VAL A 729 -10.38 27.27 -12.83
C VAL A 729 -9.99 25.80 -12.85
N PHE A 730 -9.70 25.24 -11.68
CA PHE A 730 -9.38 23.82 -11.53
C PHE A 730 -10.31 23.18 -10.51
N ALA A 731 -11.04 22.14 -10.91
CA ALA A 731 -11.97 21.41 -10.04
C ALA A 731 -11.47 19.99 -9.75
N CYS A 732 -11.17 19.71 -8.48
CA CYS A 732 -10.61 18.44 -8.02
C CYS A 732 -11.72 17.45 -7.66
N ARG A 733 -11.74 16.32 -8.36
CA ARG A 733 -12.67 15.21 -8.18
C ARG A 733 -12.39 14.37 -6.94
N CYS A 734 -11.18 14.46 -6.40
CA CYS A 734 -10.72 13.70 -5.24
C CYS A 734 -10.87 12.18 -5.40
N ASN A 735 -10.52 11.68 -6.59
CA ASN A 735 -10.71 10.30 -7.03
C ASN A 735 -12.15 9.80 -6.91
N ASP A 736 -13.12 10.70 -7.11
CA ASP A 736 -14.57 10.45 -7.03
C ASP A 736 -15.01 9.85 -5.69
N SER A 737 -14.27 10.10 -4.61
CA SER A 737 -14.50 9.43 -3.32
C SER A 737 -15.79 9.85 -2.60
N LEU A 738 -16.55 10.79 -3.16
CA LEU A 738 -17.86 11.21 -2.69
C LEU A 738 -18.84 11.27 -3.89
N GLY A 739 -18.50 10.59 -4.99
CA GLY A 739 -19.13 10.73 -6.30
C GLY A 739 -18.69 11.97 -7.09
N TRP A 740 -19.05 11.96 -8.37
CA TRP A 740 -18.90 13.05 -9.34
C TRP A 740 -19.91 12.83 -10.47
N THR A 741 -20.47 13.90 -11.06
CA THR A 741 -21.49 13.77 -12.12
C THR A 741 -21.02 14.41 -13.42
N ASP A 742 -21.51 13.89 -14.55
CA ASP A 742 -21.23 14.45 -15.89
C ASP A 742 -21.69 15.91 -16.03
N GLU A 743 -22.69 16.32 -15.25
CA GLU A 743 -23.14 17.72 -15.17
C GLU A 743 -22.10 18.64 -14.53
N MET A 744 -21.31 18.15 -13.57
CA MET A 744 -20.20 18.91 -13.01
C MET A 744 -19.08 19.07 -14.04
N ASP A 745 -18.76 18.04 -14.81
CA ASP A 745 -17.78 18.12 -15.89
C ASP A 745 -18.22 19.12 -16.98
N ARG A 746 -19.48 19.01 -17.46
CA ARG A 746 -20.06 19.96 -18.43
C ARG A 746 -20.05 21.39 -17.92
N TYR A 747 -20.42 21.61 -16.66
CA TYR A 747 -20.43 22.95 -16.08
C TYR A 747 -19.01 23.55 -15.99
N VAL A 748 -18.01 22.77 -15.55
CA VAL A 748 -16.63 23.25 -15.49
C VAL A 748 -16.09 23.58 -16.87
N ALA A 749 -16.35 22.75 -17.88
CA ALA A 749 -15.94 23.02 -19.27
C ALA A 749 -16.53 24.33 -19.81
N GLY A 750 -17.82 24.60 -19.51
CA GLY A 750 -18.52 25.81 -19.94
C GLY A 750 -18.04 27.11 -19.27
N LEU A 751 -17.24 27.06 -18.20
CA LEU A 751 -16.73 28.28 -17.54
C LEU A 751 -15.80 29.11 -18.44
N THR A 752 -15.20 28.50 -19.47
CA THR A 752 -14.37 29.20 -20.46
C THR A 752 -15.15 30.23 -21.29
N GLU A 753 -16.48 30.16 -21.30
CA GLU A 753 -17.35 31.16 -21.93
C GLU A 753 -17.48 32.44 -21.08
N GLN A 754 -17.12 32.40 -19.79
CA GLN A 754 -17.15 33.58 -18.93
C GLN A 754 -15.96 34.51 -19.21
N ALA A 755 -16.21 35.82 -19.17
CA ALA A 755 -15.17 36.83 -19.30
C ALA A 755 -14.00 36.59 -18.31
N ASP A 756 -12.77 36.84 -18.75
CA ASP A 756 -11.51 36.63 -18.02
C ASP A 756 -11.14 35.16 -17.73
N VAL A 757 -12.01 34.17 -17.92
CA VAL A 757 -11.68 32.76 -17.69
C VAL A 757 -11.01 32.17 -18.93
N VAL A 758 -9.69 31.96 -18.84
CA VAL A 758 -8.88 31.49 -19.98
C VAL A 758 -8.68 29.97 -19.98
N HIS A 759 -8.97 29.31 -18.86
CA HIS A 759 -8.86 27.86 -18.71
C HIS A 759 -9.82 27.37 -17.63
N ALA A 760 -10.49 26.24 -17.88
CA ALA A 760 -11.26 25.53 -16.88
C ALA A 760 -11.14 24.02 -17.11
N GLU A 761 -10.77 23.26 -16.07
CA GLU A 761 -10.65 21.80 -16.18
C GLU A 761 -10.98 21.07 -14.88
N THR A 762 -11.37 19.81 -15.02
CA THR A 762 -11.52 18.86 -13.90
C THR A 762 -10.28 17.99 -13.79
N ILE A 763 -9.89 17.66 -12.56
CA ILE A 763 -8.67 16.92 -12.24
C ILE A 763 -9.02 15.74 -11.32
N PRO A 764 -8.52 14.51 -11.56
CA PRO A 764 -8.75 13.38 -10.66
C PRO A 764 -8.36 13.67 -9.21
N SER A 765 -7.15 14.19 -8.99
CA SER A 765 -6.73 14.72 -7.70
C SER A 765 -5.65 15.78 -7.85
N ALA A 766 -5.87 16.96 -7.28
CA ALA A 766 -4.91 18.05 -7.36
C ALA A 766 -3.68 17.88 -6.46
N CYS A 767 -3.75 17.07 -5.39
CA CYS A 767 -2.71 17.00 -4.36
C CYS A 767 -1.63 15.92 -4.59
N VAL A 768 -1.66 15.24 -5.74
CA VAL A 768 -0.66 14.25 -6.18
C VAL A 768 0.36 14.92 -7.12
N PRO A 769 1.58 14.37 -7.29
CA PRO A 769 2.62 14.99 -8.13
C PRO A 769 2.16 15.34 -9.54
N GLU A 770 1.39 14.47 -10.18
CA GLU A 770 0.85 14.63 -11.54
C GLU A 770 -0.17 15.77 -11.58
N GLY A 771 -1.08 15.83 -10.60
CA GLY A 771 -2.07 16.90 -10.48
C GLY A 771 -1.43 18.28 -10.26
N ILE A 772 -0.40 18.34 -9.38
CA ILE A 772 0.37 19.58 -9.17
C ILE A 772 1.09 19.98 -10.46
N SER A 773 1.76 19.03 -11.12
CA SER A 773 2.52 19.28 -12.35
C SER A 773 1.61 19.75 -13.49
N MET A 774 0.40 19.20 -13.59
CA MET A 774 -0.60 19.63 -14.56
C MET A 774 -1.03 21.08 -14.32
N ILE A 775 -1.40 21.44 -13.08
CA ILE A 775 -1.76 22.82 -12.73
C ILE A 775 -0.60 23.77 -13.07
N LEU A 776 0.64 23.40 -12.73
CA LEU A 776 1.83 24.19 -13.00
C LEU A 776 2.06 24.42 -14.49
N ARG A 777 1.96 23.35 -15.28
CA ARG A 777 2.10 23.40 -16.74
C ARG A 777 1.05 24.32 -17.34
N THR A 778 -0.23 24.10 -17.00
CA THR A 778 -1.35 24.90 -17.51
C THR A 778 -1.24 26.38 -17.13
N VAL A 779 -0.84 26.68 -15.88
CA VAL A 779 -0.61 28.07 -15.43
C VAL A 779 0.41 28.79 -16.32
N ARG A 780 1.50 28.10 -16.68
CA ARG A 780 2.56 28.67 -17.53
C ARG A 780 2.17 28.75 -19.00
N GLU A 781 1.55 27.70 -19.55
CA GLU A 781 1.15 27.65 -20.97
C GLU A 781 0.03 28.62 -21.31
N LYS A 782 -0.85 28.94 -20.36
CA LYS A 782 -2.02 29.81 -20.56
C LYS A 782 -1.83 31.20 -19.96
N ASP A 783 -0.65 31.54 -19.45
CA ASP A 783 -0.35 32.82 -18.79
C ASP A 783 -1.40 33.20 -17.74
N ILE A 784 -1.70 32.27 -16.83
CA ILE A 784 -2.75 32.46 -15.82
C ILE A 784 -2.25 33.40 -14.74
N THR A 785 -3.00 34.49 -14.48
CA THR A 785 -2.63 35.50 -13.48
C THR A 785 -3.40 35.34 -12.17
N ARG A 786 -4.59 34.73 -12.19
CA ARG A 786 -5.42 34.43 -11.01
C ARG A 786 -5.93 32.99 -11.08
N LEU A 787 -6.04 32.32 -9.93
CA LEU A 787 -6.41 30.91 -9.89
C LEU A 787 -7.59 30.65 -8.95
N VAL A 788 -8.58 29.90 -9.44
CA VAL A 788 -9.67 29.33 -8.64
C VAL A 788 -9.43 27.84 -8.51
N LEU A 789 -9.21 27.37 -7.28
CA LEU A 789 -9.00 25.96 -6.98
C LEU A 789 -10.17 25.42 -6.16
N ALA A 790 -11.11 24.77 -6.85
CA ALA A 790 -12.21 24.04 -6.22
C ALA A 790 -11.69 22.65 -5.80
N SER A 791 -11.39 22.47 -4.51
CA SER A 791 -10.81 21.23 -4.00
C SER A 791 -11.24 20.93 -2.56
N CYS A 792 -10.42 20.23 -1.77
CA CYS A 792 -10.61 20.13 -0.32
C CYS A 792 -9.99 21.30 0.44
N VAL A 793 -9.18 22.16 -0.20
CA VAL A 793 -8.51 23.29 0.47
C VAL A 793 -9.52 24.41 0.74
N CYS A 794 -9.66 24.80 2.01
CA CYS A 794 -10.61 25.83 2.44
C CYS A 794 -10.05 27.25 2.41
N CYS A 795 -8.72 27.43 2.42
CA CYS A 795 -8.08 28.74 2.33
C CYS A 795 -6.69 28.64 1.66
N PRO A 796 -6.22 29.66 0.94
CA PRO A 796 -4.88 29.73 0.37
C PRO A 796 -3.80 30.20 1.39
N LEU A 797 -4.20 30.43 2.65
CA LEU A 797 -3.32 30.94 3.70
C LEU A 797 -2.14 30.01 3.96
N ASN A 798 -1.00 30.62 4.30
CA ASN A 798 0.22 29.94 4.75
C ASN A 798 0.11 29.52 6.23
N PHE A 799 -1.01 28.89 6.59
CA PHE A 799 -1.36 28.51 7.94
C PHE A 799 -1.79 27.05 8.03
N VAL A 800 -1.40 26.41 9.12
CA VAL A 800 -1.79 25.05 9.48
C VAL A 800 -2.67 25.15 10.72
N CYS A 801 -3.98 25.01 10.54
CA CYS A 801 -4.96 24.93 11.62
C CYS A 801 -5.24 23.47 11.99
N SER A 802 -6.04 23.24 13.03
CA SER A 802 -6.51 21.91 13.42
C SER A 802 -7.30 21.19 12.32
N ALA A 803 -7.96 21.92 11.43
CA ALA A 803 -8.68 21.34 10.28
C ALA A 803 -7.78 21.07 9.06
N CYS A 804 -6.50 21.46 9.07
CA CYS A 804 -5.60 21.13 7.95
C CYS A 804 -5.34 19.62 7.88
N THR A 805 -5.14 19.13 6.66
CA THR A 805 -4.72 17.76 6.38
C THR A 805 -3.43 17.78 5.57
N ASP A 806 -2.78 16.63 5.46
CA ASP A 806 -1.60 16.50 4.62
C ASP A 806 -1.88 16.83 3.14
N GLN A 807 -3.00 16.38 2.57
CA GLN A 807 -3.38 16.69 1.19
C GLN A 807 -3.49 18.20 0.96
N ARG A 808 -4.12 18.91 1.92
CA ARG A 808 -4.21 20.38 1.89
C ARG A 808 -2.82 21.01 1.97
N SER A 809 -1.93 20.46 2.79
CA SER A 809 -0.55 20.92 2.95
C SER A 809 0.28 20.73 1.68
N ARG A 810 0.27 19.54 1.07
CA ARG A 810 0.97 19.21 -0.18
C ARG A 810 0.50 20.10 -1.33
N LEU A 811 -0.81 20.24 -1.49
CA LEU A 811 -1.38 21.09 -2.54
C LEU A 811 -1.00 22.56 -2.37
N LYS A 812 -1.12 23.11 -1.15
CA LYS A 812 -0.65 24.48 -0.86
C LYS A 812 0.84 24.63 -1.12
N LYS A 813 1.67 23.66 -0.74
CA LYS A 813 3.12 23.69 -0.97
C LYS A 813 3.39 23.73 -2.47
N GLY A 814 2.93 22.74 -3.23
CA GLY A 814 3.12 22.67 -4.68
C GLY A 814 2.63 23.93 -5.40
N LEU A 815 1.43 24.41 -5.06
CA LEU A 815 0.87 25.60 -5.67
C LEU A 815 1.71 26.85 -5.38
N PHE A 816 2.04 27.14 -4.11
CA PHE A 816 2.64 28.43 -3.75
C PHE A 816 4.16 28.48 -3.78
N THR A 817 4.84 27.34 -3.96
CA THR A 817 6.30 27.34 -4.15
C THR A 817 6.72 27.22 -5.61
N ALA A 818 5.89 26.63 -6.48
CA ALA A 818 6.30 26.30 -7.86
C ALA A 818 5.56 27.06 -8.97
N THR A 819 4.34 27.58 -8.74
CA THR A 819 3.55 28.27 -9.79
C THR A 819 4.07 29.66 -10.13
N GLY A 820 4.67 30.36 -9.17
CA GLY A 820 4.95 31.80 -9.27
C GLY A 820 3.72 32.69 -9.02
N ILE A 821 2.52 32.12 -8.89
CA ILE A 821 1.30 32.85 -8.52
C ILE A 821 1.31 33.10 -7.01
N SER A 822 1.17 34.37 -6.59
CA SER A 822 1.07 34.69 -5.17
C SER A 822 -0.19 34.10 -4.55
N ARG A 823 -0.12 33.74 -3.26
CA ARG A 823 -1.27 33.36 -2.44
C ARG A 823 -2.40 34.38 -2.46
N SER A 824 -2.08 35.66 -2.68
CA SER A 824 -3.07 36.73 -2.81
C SER A 824 -3.87 36.64 -4.11
N MET A 825 -3.40 35.89 -5.11
CA MET A 825 -4.04 35.71 -6.42
C MET A 825 -4.81 34.38 -6.56
N VAL A 826 -5.00 33.66 -5.45
CA VAL A 826 -5.63 32.34 -5.45
C VAL A 826 -6.85 32.34 -4.57
N ILE A 827 -7.98 31.89 -5.11
CA ILE A 827 -9.16 31.52 -4.32
C ILE A 827 -9.24 30.00 -4.26
N THR A 828 -9.35 29.47 -3.05
CA THR A 828 -9.61 28.05 -2.83
C THR A 828 -11.01 27.86 -2.30
N ARG A 829 -11.74 26.86 -2.80
CA ARG A 829 -13.04 26.46 -2.24
C ARG A 829 -13.03 25.01 -1.83
N ASN A 830 -13.57 24.76 -0.63
CA ASN A 830 -13.75 23.41 -0.10
C ASN A 830 -15.01 22.75 -0.68
N ILE A 831 -15.05 22.54 -2.00
CA ILE A 831 -16.18 21.86 -2.65
C ILE A 831 -16.40 20.46 -2.10
N ARG A 832 -15.34 19.81 -1.59
CA ARG A 832 -15.47 18.48 -1.00
C ARG A 832 -16.41 18.47 0.20
N GLY A 833 -16.18 19.36 1.16
CA GLY A 833 -16.98 19.43 2.38
C GLY A 833 -18.31 20.15 2.20
N GLU A 834 -18.40 21.05 1.22
CA GLU A 834 -19.57 21.91 1.06
C GLU A 834 -20.55 21.44 -0.01
N ALA A 835 -20.09 20.77 -1.07
CA ALA A 835 -20.92 20.30 -2.18
C ALA A 835 -20.88 18.77 -2.34
N LEU A 836 -19.71 18.16 -2.51
CA LEU A 836 -19.59 16.72 -2.79
C LEU A 836 -20.08 15.84 -1.64
N SER A 837 -19.95 16.29 -0.39
CA SER A 837 -20.49 15.60 0.79
C SER A 837 -22.01 15.44 0.78
N LEU A 838 -22.73 16.24 -0.02
CA LEU A 838 -24.17 16.20 -0.17
C LEU A 838 -24.61 15.32 -1.34
N LEU A 839 -23.68 14.91 -2.21
CA LEU A 839 -24.01 14.30 -3.51
C LEU A 839 -24.79 12.99 -3.36
N GLU A 840 -24.42 12.17 -2.38
CA GLU A 840 -25.08 10.89 -2.08
C GLU A 840 -26.54 11.08 -1.64
N LYS A 841 -26.85 12.13 -0.87
CA LYS A 841 -28.16 12.32 -0.23
C LYS A 841 -29.05 13.33 -0.95
N GLN A 842 -28.46 14.34 -1.59
CA GLN A 842 -29.13 15.50 -2.19
C GLN A 842 -28.39 15.96 -3.46
N PRO A 843 -28.41 15.16 -4.55
CA PRO A 843 -27.58 15.40 -5.73
C PRO A 843 -27.86 16.75 -6.42
N GLU A 844 -29.14 17.14 -6.56
CA GLU A 844 -29.50 18.45 -7.14
C GLU A 844 -28.99 19.62 -6.29
N HIS A 845 -29.15 19.53 -4.96
CA HIS A 845 -28.66 20.55 -4.04
C HIS A 845 -27.13 20.63 -4.07
N ALA A 846 -26.45 19.48 -4.12
CA ALA A 846 -25.00 19.39 -4.25
C ALA A 846 -24.50 20.09 -5.53
N LEU A 847 -25.16 19.86 -6.66
CA LEU A 847 -24.84 20.49 -7.94
C LEU A 847 -25.07 22.00 -7.90
N ASN A 848 -26.23 22.45 -7.42
CA ASN A 848 -26.54 23.88 -7.28
C ASN A 848 -25.50 24.58 -6.39
N LYS A 849 -25.10 23.95 -5.30
CA LYS A 849 -24.09 24.46 -4.39
C LYS A 849 -22.70 24.46 -5.03
N PHE A 850 -22.34 23.43 -5.79
CA PHE A 850 -21.10 23.36 -6.56
C PHE A 850 -20.99 24.52 -7.55
N ARG A 851 -22.02 24.75 -8.37
CA ARG A 851 -22.10 25.88 -9.32
C ARG A 851 -21.95 27.22 -8.61
N GLY A 852 -22.78 27.46 -7.59
CA GLY A 852 -22.74 28.71 -6.82
C GLY A 852 -21.39 28.99 -6.15
N LEU A 853 -20.70 27.95 -5.65
CA LEU A 853 -19.37 28.09 -5.06
C LEU A 853 -18.30 28.48 -6.07
N ILE A 854 -18.37 27.94 -7.30
CA ILE A 854 -17.42 28.25 -8.36
C ILE A 854 -17.69 29.65 -8.92
N ASP A 855 -18.94 29.99 -9.25
CA ASP A 855 -19.30 31.31 -9.77
C ASP A 855 -18.89 32.44 -8.82
N ARG A 856 -19.14 32.29 -7.51
CA ARG A 856 -18.69 33.26 -6.50
C ARG A 856 -17.16 33.36 -6.44
N SER A 857 -16.46 32.24 -6.64
CA SER A 857 -15.00 32.24 -6.65
C SER A 857 -14.42 32.94 -7.88
N VAL A 858 -15.00 32.73 -9.06
CA VAL A 858 -14.59 33.43 -10.28
C VAL A 858 -14.82 34.94 -10.12
N ARG A 859 -15.98 35.36 -9.60
CA ARG A 859 -16.24 36.78 -9.29
C ARG A 859 -15.24 37.33 -8.27
N GLY A 860 -14.99 36.61 -7.19
CA GLY A 860 -14.03 37.02 -6.17
C GLY A 860 -12.60 37.14 -6.69
N ALA A 861 -12.20 36.29 -7.64
CA ALA A 861 -10.84 36.27 -8.19
C ALA A 861 -10.50 37.59 -8.90
N ARG A 862 -11.51 38.27 -9.47
CA ARG A 862 -11.38 39.59 -10.09
C ARG A 862 -11.09 40.71 -9.08
N LEU A 863 -11.41 40.51 -7.81
CA LEU A 863 -11.31 41.51 -6.74
C LEU A 863 -10.08 41.33 -5.83
N LEU A 864 -9.22 40.35 -6.12
CA LEU A 864 -8.05 40.03 -5.32
C LEU A 864 -7.04 41.18 -5.24
N ARG A 865 -6.40 41.33 -4.08
CA ARG A 865 -5.42 42.38 -3.77
C ARG A 865 -4.14 41.77 -3.18
N ARG A 866 -2.98 42.41 -3.38
CA ARG A 866 -1.69 41.97 -2.82
C ARG A 866 -1.71 41.94 -1.29
N PHE A 867 -0.93 41.06 -0.68
CA PHE A 867 -0.70 41.14 0.76
C PHE A 867 0.30 42.25 1.10
N PRO A 868 0.09 42.98 2.21
CA PRO A 868 1.09 43.91 2.73
C PRO A 868 2.40 43.18 3.06
N SER A 869 3.57 43.80 2.91
CA SER A 869 4.88 43.17 3.16
C SER A 869 5.77 44.06 4.04
N PRO A 870 5.47 44.19 5.35
CA PRO A 870 6.20 45.10 6.22
C PRO A 870 7.59 44.56 6.58
N ALA A 871 8.66 45.32 6.33
CA ALA A 871 10.02 44.96 6.77
C ALA A 871 10.14 45.01 8.31
N ARG A 872 10.90 44.08 8.90
CA ARG A 872 11.20 44.09 10.35
C ARG A 872 12.68 43.99 10.63
N ILE A 873 13.10 44.73 11.64
CA ILE A 873 14.39 44.52 12.30
C ILE A 873 14.16 43.49 13.41
N TYR A 874 14.98 42.44 13.41
CA TYR A 874 15.04 41.43 14.46
C TYR A 874 16.39 41.56 15.16
N ASN A 875 16.35 41.67 16.47
CA ASN A 875 17.48 41.37 17.32
C ASN A 875 17.51 39.85 17.56
N PHE A 876 18.64 39.21 17.33
CA PHE A 876 18.81 37.75 17.48
C PHE A 876 19.38 37.33 18.83
N THR A 877 19.73 38.29 19.68
CA THR A 877 20.22 38.07 21.05
C THR A 877 19.07 37.71 21.98
N ALA A 878 19.22 36.65 22.77
CA ALA A 878 18.21 36.27 23.76
C ALA A 878 18.54 36.87 25.13
N ALA A 879 17.54 37.34 25.87
CA ALA A 879 17.69 37.76 27.26
C ALA A 879 17.25 36.65 28.21
N VAL A 880 18.09 36.32 29.19
CA VAL A 880 17.80 35.37 30.26
C VAL A 880 17.82 36.11 31.59
N ILE A 881 16.68 36.19 32.26
CA ILE A 881 16.51 36.92 33.51
C ILE A 881 16.26 35.92 34.63
N GLY A 882 17.25 35.77 35.51
CA GLY A 882 17.19 34.81 36.58
C GLY A 882 18.55 34.22 36.97
N GLN A 883 18.57 33.57 38.13
CA GLN A 883 19.77 32.89 38.67
C GLN A 883 19.50 31.42 39.01
N SER A 884 18.32 30.89 38.68
CA SER A 884 18.03 29.47 38.86
C SER A 884 18.95 28.59 38.00
N GLU A 885 19.13 27.32 38.38
CA GLU A 885 19.87 26.34 37.58
C GLU A 885 19.29 26.23 36.15
N ALA A 886 17.97 26.32 36.01
CA ALA A 886 17.30 26.31 34.72
C ALA A 886 17.63 27.55 33.86
N ALA A 887 17.68 28.74 34.47
CA ALA A 887 18.06 29.97 33.77
C ALA A 887 19.53 29.90 33.32
N LEU A 888 20.44 29.50 34.21
CA LEU A 888 21.86 29.30 33.90
C LEU A 888 22.06 28.30 32.75
N THR A 889 21.33 27.18 32.80
CA THR A 889 21.38 26.16 31.74
C THR A 889 20.81 26.70 30.42
N SER A 890 19.75 27.51 30.46
CA SER A 890 19.17 28.13 29.27
C SER A 890 20.19 29.03 28.57
N ALA A 891 20.87 29.89 29.34
CA ALA A 891 21.88 30.80 28.84
C ALA A 891 23.07 30.04 28.23
N LEU A 892 23.58 29.02 28.94
CA LEU A 892 24.68 28.20 28.45
C LEU A 892 24.32 27.45 27.16
N THR A 893 23.15 26.83 27.12
CA THR A 893 22.70 26.05 25.94
C THR A 893 22.56 26.94 24.70
N LEU A 894 21.98 28.13 24.84
CA LEU A 894 21.88 29.11 23.75
C LEU A 894 23.26 29.58 23.28
N ALA A 895 24.16 29.84 24.22
CA ALA A 895 25.50 30.31 23.94
C ALA A 895 26.36 29.27 23.22
N GLU A 896 26.29 28.00 23.66
CA GLU A 896 26.93 26.84 23.03
C GLU A 896 26.35 26.55 21.64
N ALA A 897 25.07 26.83 21.43
CA ALA A 897 24.43 26.79 20.11
C ALA A 897 24.82 27.98 19.20
N GLY A 898 25.69 28.88 19.66
CA GLY A 898 26.22 30.00 18.89
C GLY A 898 25.44 31.31 18.98
N MET A 899 24.40 31.40 19.82
CA MET A 899 23.61 32.62 20.02
C MET A 899 24.23 33.54 21.06
N ASP A 900 24.11 34.85 20.87
CA ASP A 900 24.45 35.82 21.90
C ASP A 900 23.35 35.86 22.96
N VAL A 901 23.74 35.96 24.23
CA VAL A 901 22.84 35.93 25.38
C VAL A 901 23.13 37.10 26.31
N PHE A 902 22.11 37.90 26.61
CA PHE A 902 22.13 38.89 27.68
C PHE A 902 21.59 38.25 28.95
N MET A 903 22.42 38.14 29.99
CA MET A 903 22.02 37.51 31.23
C MET A 903 21.94 38.53 32.38
N PHE A 904 20.82 38.52 33.10
CA PHE A 904 20.54 39.44 34.20
C PHE A 904 20.22 38.68 35.50
N GLY A 905 20.76 39.19 36.62
CA GLY A 905 20.42 38.68 37.96
C GLY A 905 19.09 39.23 38.49
N ASN A 906 18.72 38.79 39.70
CA ASN A 906 17.48 39.23 40.39
C ASN A 906 17.71 40.45 41.32
N GLY A 907 18.71 41.31 41.04
CA GLY A 907 19.01 42.51 41.83
C GLY A 907 19.51 42.27 43.27
N GLY A 908 20.18 41.14 43.53
CA GLY A 908 20.76 40.76 44.84
C GLY A 908 22.22 40.32 44.74
N LYS A 909 22.73 39.51 45.70
CA LYS A 909 24.11 38.96 45.69
C LYS A 909 24.49 38.38 44.30
N PRO A 910 25.76 38.51 43.87
CA PRO A 910 26.26 37.89 42.65
C PRO A 910 25.91 36.39 42.63
N ALA A 911 25.62 35.84 41.46
CA ALA A 911 25.46 34.39 41.32
C ALA A 911 26.79 33.71 41.71
N ASP A 912 26.75 32.65 42.52
CA ASP A 912 27.96 31.95 42.99
C ASP A 912 28.80 31.37 41.83
N THR A 913 28.18 31.16 40.66
CA THR A 913 28.84 30.75 39.40
C THR A 913 28.11 31.36 38.19
N VAL A 914 28.76 32.29 37.48
CA VAL A 914 28.30 32.76 36.15
C VAL A 914 28.87 31.82 35.09
N PRO A 915 28.09 31.35 34.09
CA PRO A 915 28.62 30.47 33.06
C PRO A 915 29.65 31.22 32.19
N GLY A 916 30.91 30.80 32.22
CA GLY A 916 31.97 31.39 31.41
C GLY A 916 31.88 30.94 29.95
N HIS A 917 31.20 31.72 29.09
CA HIS A 917 31.15 31.50 27.65
C HIS A 917 31.21 32.84 26.90
N PRO A 918 31.96 32.97 25.78
CA PRO A 918 32.17 34.27 25.10
C PRO A 918 30.89 34.92 24.56
N ASN A 919 29.86 34.13 24.25
CA ASN A 919 28.56 34.64 23.80
C ASN A 919 27.61 35.00 24.96
N ILE A 920 28.01 34.86 26.23
CA ILE A 920 27.19 35.27 27.39
C ILE A 920 27.69 36.60 27.90
N HIS A 921 26.86 37.62 27.79
CA HIS A 921 27.10 38.94 28.36
C HIS A 921 26.30 39.06 29.66
N TYR A 922 26.97 38.83 30.78
CA TYR A 922 26.37 38.93 32.11
C TYR A 922 26.45 40.37 32.63
N PHE A 923 25.29 40.95 32.95
CA PHE A 923 25.18 42.29 33.51
C PHE A 923 25.14 42.21 35.04
N GLU A 924 26.33 42.26 35.65
CA GLU A 924 26.47 42.19 37.11
C GLU A 924 25.86 43.43 37.79
N GLY A 925 25.15 43.21 38.91
CA GLY A 925 24.47 44.28 39.65
C GLY A 925 23.27 44.93 38.94
N ALA A 926 22.99 44.53 37.70
CA ALA A 926 21.88 45.06 36.92
C ALA A 926 20.54 44.37 37.28
N ARG A 927 19.48 45.16 37.38
CA ARG A 927 18.12 44.69 37.65
C ARG A 927 17.19 45.09 36.51
N VAL A 928 16.46 44.12 35.95
CA VAL A 928 15.38 44.40 34.99
C VAL A 928 14.12 44.77 35.76
N ARG A 929 13.61 45.99 35.57
CA ARG A 929 12.41 46.47 36.28
C ARG A 929 11.12 46.12 35.55
N LYS A 930 11.09 46.42 34.25
CA LYS A 930 9.99 46.12 33.34
C LYS A 930 10.54 45.81 31.97
N PHE A 931 9.74 45.12 31.15
CA PHE A 931 10.05 44.97 29.74
C PHE A 931 8.79 45.08 28.89
N SER A 932 8.98 45.48 27.66
CA SER A 932 7.92 45.70 26.67
C SER A 932 8.37 45.18 25.31
N GLY A 933 7.54 45.37 24.29
CA GLY A 933 7.87 44.91 22.94
C GLY A 933 7.59 43.42 22.76
N THR A 934 8.23 42.83 21.76
CA THR A 934 7.74 41.57 21.18
C THR A 934 8.84 40.73 20.54
N LEU A 935 8.53 39.54 20.01
CA LEU A 935 9.50 38.67 19.33
C LEU A 935 10.34 39.45 18.28
N GLY A 936 11.64 39.54 18.53
CA GLY A 936 12.61 40.27 17.72
C GLY A 936 12.96 41.67 18.22
N ASP A 937 12.18 42.22 19.14
CA ASP A 937 12.26 43.61 19.60
C ASP A 937 11.69 43.79 21.01
N PHE A 938 12.12 42.96 21.96
CA PHE A 938 11.83 43.18 23.37
C PHE A 938 12.72 44.30 23.91
N GLN A 939 12.10 45.26 24.58
CA GLN A 939 12.74 46.42 25.19
C GLN A 939 12.78 46.21 26.71
N LEU A 940 13.97 45.96 27.24
CA LEU A 940 14.24 45.70 28.65
C LEU A 940 14.69 46.99 29.33
N ASP A 941 13.95 47.46 30.34
CA ASP A 941 14.39 48.60 31.16
C ASP A 941 15.24 48.07 32.32
N VAL A 942 16.55 48.36 32.24
CA VAL A 942 17.59 47.82 33.12
C VAL A 942 18.14 48.95 33.98
N GLU A 943 18.18 48.73 35.29
CA GLU A 943 18.75 49.64 36.29
C GLU A 943 20.05 49.03 36.85
N THR A 944 21.14 49.79 36.83
CA THR A 944 22.43 49.42 37.42
C THR A 944 22.93 50.58 38.28
N GLY A 945 22.82 50.46 39.61
CA GLY A 945 23.08 51.58 40.52
C GLY A 945 22.13 52.76 40.23
N ASP A 946 22.69 53.95 39.97
CA ASP A 946 21.93 55.17 39.62
C ASP A 946 21.63 55.31 38.12
N PHE A 947 22.10 54.37 37.28
CA PHE A 947 21.93 54.44 35.83
C PHE A 947 20.78 53.54 35.37
N SER A 948 19.92 54.09 34.51
CA SER A 948 18.88 53.35 33.80
C SER A 948 19.16 53.35 32.30
N GLN A 949 19.08 52.19 31.66
CA GLN A 949 19.23 52.04 30.22
C GLN A 949 18.21 51.05 29.67
N ARG A 950 17.91 51.19 28.38
CA ARG A 950 17.02 50.28 27.66
C ARG A 950 17.85 49.35 26.75
N ILE A 951 17.70 48.05 26.94
CA ILE A 951 18.40 47.01 26.17
C ILE A 951 17.39 46.27 25.30
N GLN A 952 17.73 46.10 24.03
CA GLN A 952 16.90 45.36 23.08
C GLN A 952 17.31 43.88 23.04
N ALA A 953 16.34 42.97 23.02
CA ALA A 953 16.54 41.53 22.86
C ALA A 953 15.49 40.91 21.92
N GLY A 954 15.82 39.82 21.26
CA GLY A 954 14.89 39.12 20.38
C GLY A 954 13.86 38.24 21.10
N ALA A 955 14.28 37.61 22.19
CA ALA A 955 13.48 36.68 22.97
C ALA A 955 13.86 36.82 24.44
N VAL A 956 12.94 36.47 25.34
CA VAL A 956 13.13 36.59 26.78
C VAL A 956 12.82 35.26 27.45
N ILE A 957 13.71 34.81 28.32
CA ILE A 957 13.52 33.63 29.19
C ILE A 957 13.53 34.11 30.63
N LEU A 958 12.47 33.81 31.39
CA LEU A 958 12.34 34.17 32.81
C LEU A 958 12.44 32.94 33.70
N ASP A 959 13.16 33.04 34.81
CA ASP A 959 12.95 32.12 35.93
C ASP A 959 11.68 32.47 36.73
N GLU A 960 11.27 31.60 37.66
CA GLU A 960 10.04 31.79 38.43
C GLU A 960 10.08 33.04 39.33
N LYS A 961 11.26 33.47 39.80
CA LYS A 961 11.41 34.67 40.64
C LYS A 961 11.30 35.93 39.79
N ALA A 962 11.93 35.96 38.62
CA ALA A 962 11.83 37.04 37.64
C ALA A 962 10.40 37.15 37.10
N ARG A 963 9.72 36.03 36.83
CA ARG A 963 8.31 36.00 36.39
C ARG A 963 7.37 36.76 37.32
N ARG A 964 7.61 36.71 38.63
CA ARG A 964 6.79 37.38 39.65
C ARG A 964 7.19 38.84 39.90
N SER A 965 8.44 39.19 39.65
CA SER A 965 9.01 40.50 40.02
C SER A 965 9.15 41.48 38.86
N VAL A 966 9.32 40.98 37.62
CA VAL A 966 9.49 41.80 36.42
C VAL A 966 8.15 41.91 35.70
N ARG A 967 7.70 43.15 35.46
CA ARG A 967 6.42 43.40 34.79
C ARG A 967 6.60 43.43 33.27
N TYR A 968 5.76 42.68 32.55
CA TYR A 968 5.60 42.83 31.12
C TYR A 968 4.51 43.86 30.81
N VAL A 969 4.85 44.84 29.98
CA VAL A 969 3.96 45.93 29.56
C VAL A 969 3.94 45.93 28.03
N HIS A 970 2.84 45.52 27.40
CA HIS A 970 2.77 45.47 25.93
C HIS A 970 3.04 46.84 25.30
N GLN A 971 2.43 47.89 25.86
CA GLN A 971 2.63 49.28 25.47
C GLN A 971 2.49 50.19 26.70
N GLU A 972 3.30 51.24 26.75
CA GLU A 972 3.24 52.25 27.82
C GLU A 972 1.85 52.90 27.87
N GLY A 973 1.23 52.91 29.06
CA GLY A 973 -0.16 53.36 29.26
C GLY A 973 -1.23 52.25 29.25
N LEU A 974 -0.90 51.01 28.86
CA LEU A 974 -1.81 49.85 29.00
C LEU A 974 -1.61 49.12 30.35
N GLN A 975 -2.64 48.39 30.80
CA GLN A 975 -2.54 47.58 32.02
C GLN A 975 -1.45 46.50 31.89
N CYS A 976 -0.64 46.35 32.95
CA CYS A 976 0.34 45.27 33.08
C CYS A 976 -0.38 43.92 33.15
N GLN A 977 0.06 42.94 32.37
CA GLN A 977 -0.44 41.56 32.46
C GLN A 977 0.59 40.66 33.14
N ALA A 978 0.12 39.71 33.94
CA ALA A 978 0.98 38.71 34.56
C ALA A 978 1.53 37.76 33.49
N VAL A 979 2.83 37.47 33.55
CA VAL A 979 3.43 36.44 32.68
C VAL A 979 3.02 35.07 33.23
N ALA A 980 2.05 34.44 32.57
CA ALA A 980 1.55 33.12 32.91
C ALA A 980 1.94 32.09 31.84
N SER A 981 2.38 30.92 32.30
CA SER A 981 2.33 29.69 31.50
C SER A 981 1.03 29.00 31.84
N ALA A 982 0.20 28.73 30.84
CA ALA A 982 -1.05 28.00 31.01
C ALA A 982 -0.95 26.69 30.23
N ILE A 983 -1.10 25.57 30.94
CA ILE A 983 -1.30 24.26 30.33
C ILE A 983 -2.81 24.01 30.35
N GLN A 984 -3.33 23.37 29.31
CA GLN A 984 -4.76 23.06 29.27
C GLN A 984 -5.14 22.09 30.40
N GLU A 985 -6.15 22.46 31.17
CA GLU A 985 -6.68 21.67 32.29
C GLU A 985 -8.17 21.38 32.09
N ALA A 986 -8.67 20.31 32.70
CA ALA A 986 -10.06 19.91 32.58
C ALA A 986 -10.97 20.98 33.22
N GLY A 987 -12.06 21.33 32.54
CA GLY A 987 -13.03 22.32 33.02
C GLY A 987 -12.67 23.79 32.78
N ILE A 988 -11.46 24.10 32.29
CA ILE A 988 -11.04 25.47 31.97
C ILE A 988 -11.16 25.71 30.46
N THR A 989 -12.11 26.56 30.05
CA THR A 989 -12.31 26.95 28.64
C THR A 989 -11.48 28.17 28.26
N GLY A 990 -11.23 28.37 26.96
CA GLY A 990 -10.53 29.56 26.45
C GLY A 990 -9.00 29.53 26.57
N THR A 991 -8.40 28.55 27.25
CA THR A 991 -6.94 28.37 27.34
C THR A 991 -6.40 27.63 26.11
N PRO A 992 -5.56 28.25 25.26
CA PRO A 992 -4.93 27.57 24.15
C PRO A 992 -3.95 26.48 24.63
N PHE A 993 -3.72 25.46 23.80
CA PHE A 993 -2.63 24.51 24.03
C PHE A 993 -1.27 25.19 23.84
N PHE A 994 -0.49 25.29 24.92
CA PHE A 994 0.90 25.75 24.92
C PHE A 994 1.83 24.62 25.31
N TYR A 995 3.04 24.58 24.72
CA TYR A 995 4.07 23.68 25.21
C TYR A 995 4.52 24.07 26.63
N PRO A 996 4.99 23.11 27.44
CA PRO A 996 5.61 23.42 28.72
C PRO A 996 6.70 24.49 28.58
N GLY A 997 6.56 25.58 29.35
CA GLY A 997 7.50 26.72 29.31
C GLY A 997 7.15 27.83 28.31
N MET A 998 6.14 27.66 27.45
CA MET A 998 5.63 28.76 26.61
C MET A 998 4.64 29.65 27.35
N THR A 999 4.58 30.92 26.94
CA THR A 999 3.58 31.89 27.42
C THR A 999 2.65 32.33 26.27
N SER A 1000 1.59 33.08 26.58
CA SER A 1000 0.74 33.72 25.56
C SER A 1000 1.47 34.78 24.73
N ILE A 1001 2.62 35.27 25.24
CA ILE A 1001 3.45 36.28 24.58
C ILE A 1001 4.51 35.55 23.75
N SER A 1002 4.42 35.68 22.43
CA SER A 1002 5.35 35.02 21.51
C SER A 1002 6.78 35.53 21.73
N GLY A 1003 7.73 34.62 21.93
CA GLY A 1003 9.14 34.95 22.20
C GLY A 1003 9.47 35.11 23.69
N LEU A 1004 8.48 34.99 24.58
CA LEU A 1004 8.65 34.97 26.02
C LEU A 1004 8.43 33.55 26.57
N PHE A 1005 9.43 33.02 27.27
CA PHE A 1005 9.47 31.66 27.78
C PHE A 1005 9.80 31.62 29.28
N LEU A 1006 9.43 30.51 29.94
CA LEU A 1006 9.79 30.22 31.32
C LEU A 1006 10.87 29.15 31.37
N ALA A 1007 11.95 29.42 32.09
CA ALA A 1007 13.04 28.47 32.33
C ALA A 1007 12.60 27.29 33.20
N ASP A 1008 11.73 27.53 34.19
CA ASP A 1008 11.24 26.52 35.13
C ASP A 1008 9.71 26.55 35.19
N PRO A 1009 9.01 25.97 34.20
CA PRO A 1009 7.55 25.92 34.20
C PRO A 1009 7.05 25.10 35.40
N PRO A 1010 6.04 25.61 36.14
CA PRO A 1010 5.50 24.92 37.31
C PRO A 1010 4.79 23.63 36.93
N GLY A 1011 4.84 22.63 37.82
CA GLY A 1011 4.08 21.38 37.67
C GLY A 1011 4.65 20.37 36.66
N VAL A 1012 5.90 20.56 36.21
CA VAL A 1012 6.61 19.64 35.31
C VAL A 1012 7.73 18.91 36.07
N SER A 1013 7.61 17.59 36.15
CA SER A 1013 8.53 16.72 36.92
C SER A 1013 9.74 16.26 36.10
N VAL A 1014 10.67 17.17 35.80
CA VAL A 1014 11.97 16.89 35.17
C VAL A 1014 13.08 17.74 35.82
N SER A 1015 14.37 17.44 35.56
CA SER A 1015 15.46 18.20 36.18
C SER A 1015 15.49 19.66 35.68
N ASN A 1016 15.93 20.59 36.53
CA ASN A 1016 16.02 22.01 36.16
C ASN A 1016 16.93 22.24 34.96
N ARG A 1017 17.99 21.44 34.80
CA ARG A 1017 18.83 21.46 33.59
C ARG A 1017 18.04 21.12 32.33
N GLN A 1018 17.20 20.09 32.37
CA GLN A 1018 16.34 19.73 31.23
C GLN A 1018 15.31 20.82 30.93
N LYS A 1019 14.70 21.43 31.97
CA LYS A 1019 13.77 22.55 31.77
C LYS A 1019 14.46 23.75 31.13
N GLY A 1020 15.67 24.09 31.59
CA GLY A 1020 16.48 25.17 31.03
C GLY A 1020 16.86 24.92 29.56
N ALA A 1021 17.36 23.71 29.25
CA ALA A 1021 17.67 23.33 27.87
C ALA A 1021 16.42 23.36 26.97
N ALA A 1022 15.25 22.96 27.49
CA ALA A 1022 13.99 23.05 26.78
C ALA A 1022 13.58 24.51 26.50
N ALA A 1023 13.70 25.41 27.46
CA ALA A 1023 13.43 26.84 27.27
C ALA A 1023 14.37 27.46 26.22
N ALA A 1024 15.66 27.08 26.24
CA ALA A 1024 16.64 27.50 25.24
C ALA A 1024 16.24 27.09 23.82
N VAL A 1025 15.89 25.82 23.58
CA VAL A 1025 15.52 25.38 22.22
C VAL A 1025 14.23 26.01 21.74
N LEU A 1026 13.27 26.26 22.63
CA LEU A 1026 12.03 26.95 22.30
C LEU A 1026 12.30 28.40 21.86
N ALA A 1027 13.20 29.10 22.55
CA ALA A 1027 13.66 30.44 22.18
C ALA A 1027 14.45 30.44 20.87
N ALA A 1028 15.36 29.48 20.67
CA ALA A 1028 16.15 29.38 19.44
C ALA A 1028 15.27 29.06 18.21
N ALA A 1029 14.32 28.14 18.34
CA ALA A 1029 13.49 27.68 17.22
C ALA A 1029 12.46 28.72 16.75
N ILE A 1030 12.04 29.65 17.62
CA ILE A 1030 11.05 30.68 17.24
C ILE A 1030 11.68 31.87 16.49
N MET A 1031 13.00 32.06 16.60
CA MET A 1031 13.72 33.11 15.89
C MET A 1031 13.65 32.89 14.37
N PRO A 1032 13.41 33.93 13.56
CA PRO A 1032 13.47 33.80 12.12
C PRO A 1032 14.90 33.48 11.67
N ARG A 1033 15.04 32.83 10.52
CA ARG A 1033 16.35 32.56 9.90
C ARG A 1033 16.51 33.20 8.53
N GLY A 1034 15.52 34.00 8.15
CA GLY A 1034 15.41 34.66 6.86
C GLY A 1034 14.08 35.41 6.76
N PRO A 1035 13.77 35.94 5.57
CA PRO A 1035 12.47 36.48 5.20
C PRO A 1035 11.31 35.61 5.67
N ARG A 1036 10.46 36.12 6.56
CA ARG A 1036 9.16 35.47 6.80
C ARG A 1036 8.26 35.78 5.60
N GLN A 1037 7.42 34.83 5.20
CA GLN A 1037 6.37 35.08 4.23
C GLN A 1037 5.12 35.57 4.96
N ASN A 1038 4.37 36.49 4.34
CA ASN A 1038 3.12 36.95 4.91
C ASN A 1038 2.18 35.76 5.08
N LYS A 1039 1.55 35.65 6.25
CA LYS A 1039 0.66 34.51 6.54
C LYS A 1039 -0.71 34.63 5.85
N GLY A 1040 -1.05 35.83 5.40
CA GLY A 1040 -2.19 36.19 4.55
C GLY A 1040 -3.46 36.59 5.31
N TYR A 1041 -3.42 36.65 6.65
CA TYR A 1041 -4.60 36.82 7.50
C TYR A 1041 -4.49 37.97 8.50
N THR A 1042 -3.45 38.79 8.39
CA THR A 1042 -3.26 39.95 9.27
C THR A 1042 -4.43 40.89 9.14
N VAL A 1043 -5.04 41.26 10.26
CA VAL A 1043 -6.03 42.33 10.31
C VAL A 1043 -5.34 43.64 9.95
N THR A 1044 -5.88 44.39 9.02
CA THR A 1044 -5.43 45.75 8.69
C THR A 1044 -6.33 46.75 9.42
N VAL A 1045 -5.77 47.90 9.80
CA VAL A 1045 -6.58 49.00 10.33
C VAL A 1045 -6.44 50.17 9.37
N ASP A 1046 -7.57 50.69 8.91
CA ASP A 1046 -7.64 51.94 8.18
C ASP A 1046 -7.40 53.09 9.16
N GLU A 1047 -6.28 53.79 8.98
CA GLU A 1047 -5.87 54.88 9.86
C GLU A 1047 -6.78 56.11 9.75
N GLU A 1048 -7.43 56.31 8.61
CA GLU A 1048 -8.31 57.47 8.37
C GLU A 1048 -9.66 57.29 9.07
N ILE A 1049 -10.09 56.04 9.26
CA ILE A 1049 -11.38 55.68 9.89
C ILE A 1049 -11.21 55.35 11.39
N CYS A 1050 -9.99 55.04 11.83
CA CYS A 1050 -9.73 54.61 13.20
C CYS A 1050 -9.91 55.76 14.21
N ARG A 1051 -10.79 55.57 15.20
CA ARG A 1051 -10.99 56.54 16.30
C ARG A 1051 -10.01 56.38 17.47
N GLY A 1052 -9.08 55.42 17.40
CA GLY A 1052 -8.09 55.20 18.47
C GLY A 1052 -8.64 54.69 19.80
N CYS A 1053 -9.85 54.14 19.86
CA CYS A 1053 -10.54 53.79 21.12
C CYS A 1053 -9.93 52.63 21.93
N GLY A 1054 -8.96 51.89 21.39
CA GLY A 1054 -8.23 50.83 22.11
C GLY A 1054 -8.96 49.50 22.32
N ARG A 1055 -10.28 49.39 22.06
CA ARG A 1055 -11.05 48.12 22.24
C ARG A 1055 -10.41 46.91 21.55
N CYS A 1056 -9.90 47.11 20.34
CA CYS A 1056 -9.22 46.08 19.56
C CYS A 1056 -7.94 45.56 20.22
N ALA A 1057 -7.23 46.40 20.98
CA ALA A 1057 -6.05 46.01 21.75
C ALA A 1057 -6.43 45.23 23.01
N GLU A 1058 -7.51 45.63 23.69
CA GLU A 1058 -8.01 44.95 24.89
C GLU A 1058 -8.46 43.51 24.60
N VAL A 1059 -9.19 43.28 23.50
CA VAL A 1059 -9.71 41.95 23.15
C VAL A 1059 -8.72 41.06 22.40
N CYS A 1060 -7.49 41.53 22.15
CA CYS A 1060 -6.50 40.77 21.41
C CYS A 1060 -5.74 39.81 22.33
N PRO A 1061 -6.02 38.48 22.32
CA PRO A 1061 -5.36 37.54 23.23
C PRO A 1061 -3.87 37.33 22.89
N TYR A 1062 -3.45 37.79 21.71
CA TYR A 1062 -2.08 37.68 21.22
C TYR A 1062 -1.33 39.01 21.30
N GLN A 1063 -1.98 40.07 21.79
CA GLN A 1063 -1.43 41.41 21.90
C GLN A 1063 -0.79 41.88 20.59
N ALA A 1064 -1.53 41.67 19.50
CA ALA A 1064 -1.09 42.04 18.16
C ALA A 1064 -1.44 43.47 17.79
N VAL A 1065 -2.17 44.20 18.63
CA VAL A 1065 -2.68 45.53 18.29
C VAL A 1065 -2.00 46.56 19.17
N THR A 1066 -1.39 47.57 18.55
CA THR A 1066 -0.67 48.66 19.21
C THR A 1066 -1.26 49.99 18.77
N LEU A 1067 -1.45 50.93 19.69
CA LEU A 1067 -1.94 52.26 19.36
C LEU A 1067 -0.77 53.19 18.99
N LYS A 1068 -0.87 53.92 17.89
CA LYS A 1068 0.12 54.92 17.48
C LYS A 1068 -0.52 56.30 17.45
N GLN A 1069 0.26 57.35 17.73
CA GLN A 1069 -0.19 58.72 17.52
C GLN A 1069 -0.19 59.04 16.03
N ASN A 1070 -1.24 59.72 15.57
CA ASN A 1070 -1.29 60.29 14.22
C ASN A 1070 -0.67 61.70 14.20
N ALA A 1071 -0.48 62.26 12.99
CA ALA A 1071 0.17 63.55 12.80
C ALA A 1071 -0.55 64.74 13.46
N VAL A 1072 -1.83 64.59 13.82
CA VAL A 1072 -2.66 65.63 14.47
C VAL A 1072 -2.86 65.41 15.97
N GLY A 1073 -2.11 64.50 16.59
CA GLY A 1073 -2.11 64.25 18.04
C GLY A 1073 -3.22 63.29 18.55
N GLY A 1074 -4.03 62.73 17.65
CA GLY A 1074 -4.96 61.63 17.95
C GLY A 1074 -4.27 60.26 17.94
N TRP A 1075 -5.03 59.20 18.20
CA TRP A 1075 -4.53 57.81 18.21
C TRP A 1075 -5.20 56.97 17.14
N TYR A 1076 -4.48 56.01 16.57
CA TYR A 1076 -5.02 54.97 15.71
C TYR A 1076 -4.43 53.61 16.06
N ALA A 1077 -5.15 52.54 15.77
CA ALA A 1077 -4.67 51.18 16.00
C ALA A 1077 -3.82 50.71 14.81
N THR A 1078 -2.74 50.01 15.11
CA THR A 1078 -1.92 49.29 14.14
C THR A 1078 -1.86 47.83 14.55
N VAL A 1079 -1.85 46.94 13.58
CA VAL A 1079 -1.79 45.50 13.84
C VAL A 1079 -0.44 44.97 13.43
N ASP A 1080 0.23 44.37 14.38
CA ASP A 1080 1.43 43.61 14.21
C ASP A 1080 1.12 42.24 13.57
N GLU A 1081 1.54 42.09 12.32
CA GLU A 1081 1.41 40.85 11.56
C GLU A 1081 2.03 39.61 12.24
N ALA A 1082 3.16 39.76 12.95
CA ALA A 1082 3.86 38.62 13.53
C ALA A 1082 3.01 37.97 14.64
N PHE A 1083 2.31 38.79 15.42
CA PHE A 1083 1.45 38.37 16.52
C PHE A 1083 0.03 38.10 16.09
N CYS A 1084 -0.48 38.85 15.11
CA CYS A 1084 -1.82 38.63 14.61
C CYS A 1084 -1.96 37.16 14.23
N LYS A 1085 -3.02 36.52 14.74
CA LYS A 1085 -3.42 35.16 14.35
C LYS A 1085 -4.64 35.17 13.42
N GLY A 1086 -5.10 36.37 13.05
CA GLY A 1086 -6.28 36.55 12.20
C GLY A 1086 -7.59 36.04 12.84
N CYS A 1087 -7.68 36.05 14.18
CA CYS A 1087 -8.89 35.57 14.88
C CYS A 1087 -10.11 36.48 14.67
N GLY A 1088 -9.90 37.73 14.28
CA GLY A 1088 -10.99 38.68 13.99
C GLY A 1088 -11.60 39.35 15.22
N ASN A 1089 -11.17 39.04 16.45
CA ASN A 1089 -11.71 39.67 17.67
C ASN A 1089 -11.65 41.21 17.60
N CYS A 1090 -10.56 41.76 17.06
CA CYS A 1090 -10.39 43.20 16.90
C CYS A 1090 -11.35 43.80 15.86
N ILE A 1091 -11.75 43.03 14.84
CA ILE A 1091 -12.74 43.44 13.83
C ILE A 1091 -14.12 43.48 14.49
N SER A 1092 -14.49 42.43 15.23
CA SER A 1092 -15.83 42.31 15.84
C SER A 1092 -16.14 43.36 16.91
N VAL A 1093 -15.12 44.00 17.50
CA VAL A 1093 -15.31 45.05 18.51
C VAL A 1093 -15.03 46.46 17.98
N CYS A 1094 -14.67 46.61 16.70
CA CYS A 1094 -14.32 47.90 16.12
C CYS A 1094 -15.59 48.74 15.88
N PRO A 1095 -15.81 49.85 16.62
CA PRO A 1095 -17.04 50.62 16.50
C PRO A 1095 -17.10 51.49 15.24
N SER A 1096 -15.97 51.70 14.56
CA SER A 1096 -15.86 52.52 13.35
C SER A 1096 -15.63 51.70 12.09
N ASN A 1097 -15.67 50.36 12.16
CA ASN A 1097 -15.31 49.46 11.05
C ASN A 1097 -13.91 49.72 10.45
N ALA A 1098 -13.01 50.37 11.21
CA ALA A 1098 -11.66 50.65 10.77
C ALA A 1098 -10.78 49.39 10.72
N ALA A 1099 -11.04 48.39 11.55
CA ALA A 1099 -10.31 47.12 11.55
C ALA A 1099 -10.95 46.15 10.56
N ASP A 1100 -10.17 45.61 9.64
CA ASP A 1100 -10.67 44.74 8.57
C ASP A 1100 -9.71 43.60 8.22
N SER A 1101 -10.18 42.56 7.52
CA SER A 1101 -9.33 41.47 7.04
C SER A 1101 -9.33 41.37 5.50
N PRO A 1102 -8.18 41.19 4.85
CA PRO A 1102 -8.13 41.00 3.39
C PRO A 1102 -8.87 39.75 2.89
N TYR A 1103 -9.25 38.82 3.78
CA TYR A 1103 -10.07 37.62 3.46
C TYR A 1103 -11.55 37.73 3.84
N ARG A 1104 -11.89 38.63 4.76
CA ARG A 1104 -13.24 38.76 5.32
C ARG A 1104 -13.48 40.25 5.55
N SER A 1105 -13.54 40.98 4.45
CA SER A 1105 -13.76 42.41 4.53
C SER A 1105 -15.14 42.71 5.11
N HIS A 1106 -15.35 43.91 5.64
CA HIS A 1106 -16.71 44.32 6.05
C HIS A 1106 -17.71 44.13 4.91
N ARG A 1107 -17.33 44.51 3.68
CA ARG A 1107 -18.11 44.28 2.45
C ARG A 1107 -18.42 42.80 2.20
N PHE A 1108 -17.49 41.89 2.48
CA PHE A 1108 -17.75 40.45 2.39
C PHE A 1108 -18.83 40.02 3.38
N PHE A 1109 -18.82 40.56 4.61
CA PHE A 1109 -19.84 40.27 5.61
C PHE A 1109 -21.20 40.89 5.26
N GLU A 1110 -21.23 42.14 4.78
CA GLU A 1110 -22.45 42.79 4.29
C GLU A 1110 -23.08 41.97 3.17
N GLN A 1111 -22.29 41.56 2.17
CA GLN A 1111 -22.77 40.69 1.08
C GLN A 1111 -23.23 39.33 1.60
N THR A 1112 -22.51 38.73 2.55
CA THR A 1112 -22.91 37.44 3.15
C THR A 1112 -24.21 37.59 3.93
N LEU A 1113 -24.41 38.69 4.66
CA LEU A 1113 -25.62 38.98 5.41
C LEU A 1113 -26.79 39.30 4.47
N GLU A 1114 -26.59 40.11 3.43
CA GLU A 1114 -27.58 40.32 2.38
C GLU A 1114 -28.00 38.98 1.76
N GLU A 1115 -27.06 38.11 1.41
CA GLU A 1115 -27.36 36.78 0.87
C GLU A 1115 -28.13 35.89 1.86
N ILE A 1116 -27.81 35.93 3.16
CA ILE A 1116 -28.52 35.15 4.19
C ILE A 1116 -29.92 35.74 4.47
N LEU A 1117 -30.06 37.06 4.42
CA LEU A 1117 -31.30 37.77 4.74
C LEU A 1117 -32.26 37.88 3.53
N ILE A 1118 -31.77 37.68 2.31
CA ILE A 1118 -32.56 37.66 1.07
C ILE A 1118 -32.99 36.22 0.68
N GLN A 1119 -32.62 35.19 1.48
CA GLN A 1119 -33.12 33.82 1.28
C GLN A 1119 -34.56 33.63 1.73
#